data_AF-A0A9E3Q0G6-F1
#
_entry.id   AF-A0A9E3Q0G6-F1
#
_cell.length_a   1.000
_cell.length_b   1.000
_cell.length_c   1.000
_cell.angle_alpha   90.00
_cell.angle_beta   90.00
_cell.angle_gamma   90.00
#
_symmetry.space_group_name_H-M   'P 1'
#
loop_
_entity.id
_entity.type
_entity.pdbx_description
1 polymer ?
#
loop_
_entity_poly.entity_id
_entity_poly.type
_entity_poly.pdbx_seq_one_letter_code
_entity_poly.pdbx_strand_id
1 'polypeptide(L)'
;MNLKSITHRLPASPGRRYVLLGVAALLLIVLIVAVATPRDSAASTGFHEVRRGTFTVSIVEAGNLAAVSEVSIRSEVEGTARIIYIVPEGSFVHRGDMIVELDSAQAEDQVNQQLINFEKAQFGLIQAQEQLSIQRSATQSDISAAELKVRFADLDLEKFFQGQRDVDLIESSNRVVQAENQLAIALENYNWTTNLAAKGYETQQKVDSDRLAVLNQRNALIVATNTLWLLQQFDLRKLQEQYESSLDEARKELDRVVAQSRARIAQSQADLLTQSNTLILNQRKLERDRRNLEATKIHAPQDGLVVYAVSENRFSSESLIEEGAVVRNRQEIIKLPDTSRMKVTVKVHESHINMIRAGLPAFVILDSMPDTRFAAYVERVGLLPDTQSRWGNPNLKVYNTDVHITDPLPDVKPGVSARAEIIVTNIANALSVPIQSVTTHRGRQVVYVLNRGTPEPRPVEPGMYNTRFIQILSGLNEGDRVLLAPPFDSQERDLEGSVLTPDERAALTNAPARPDSRPRPAPGESTAIPGAPGSSLAARPGIPGANPGAPTTPGAAGPGAPGAPGAPGGADFQALIRQYDRDGDGQLNDEEREAMRAAMAARFAGQAQPRGADAQAAQGPGSAQGPGAGQGGPRFNREEMLRQFDKDGDGELNEEERAAMRQALGGGRNREGGGGGGGGFGGGGAGPREGGGGGRPGGRAERPPE
;
A
#
# COMPACT_ATOMS: atom_id res chain seq x y z
N MET A 1 59.60 -14.52 70.96
CA MET A 1 59.86 -14.71 72.40
C MET A 1 61.03 -13.82 72.81
N ASN A 2 60.80 -12.93 73.78
CA ASN A 2 61.67 -11.81 74.11
C ASN A 2 62.82 -12.29 75.04
N LEU A 3 64.07 -12.25 74.57
CA LEU A 3 65.24 -12.74 75.34
C LEU A 3 65.58 -11.91 76.61
N LYS A 4 64.89 -10.80 76.85
CA LYS A 4 65.12 -9.92 78.01
C LYS A 4 64.41 -10.36 79.30
N SER A 5 63.49 -11.33 79.26
CA SER A 5 62.67 -11.71 80.42
C SER A 5 63.17 -12.93 81.21
N ILE A 6 64.31 -13.54 80.84
CA ILE A 6 64.83 -14.76 81.49
C ILE A 6 66.05 -14.47 82.41
N THR A 7 66.61 -13.26 82.38
CA THR A 7 67.90 -12.97 83.03
C THR A 7 67.83 -12.42 84.46
N HIS A 8 66.66 -12.38 85.12
CA HIS A 8 66.53 -11.74 86.45
C HIS A 8 66.17 -12.66 87.63
N ARG A 9 66.32 -13.98 87.51
CA ARG A 9 66.21 -14.87 88.68
C ARG A 9 67.23 -15.99 88.60
N LEU A 10 68.40 -15.80 89.21
CA LEU A 10 69.32 -16.84 89.70
C LEU A 10 70.44 -16.17 90.54
N PRO A 11 70.75 -16.66 91.75
CA PRO A 11 71.74 -16.05 92.66
C PRO A 11 73.18 -16.19 92.15
N ALA A 12 74.03 -15.22 92.49
CA ALA A 12 75.41 -15.14 92.05
C ALA A 12 76.30 -16.21 92.72
N SER A 13 76.71 -17.21 91.94
CA SER A 13 77.78 -18.16 92.32
C SER A 13 78.78 -18.32 91.16
N PRO A 14 80.06 -18.67 91.43
CA PRO A 14 81.13 -18.64 90.44
C PRO A 14 81.03 -19.69 89.32
N GLY A 15 79.97 -20.50 89.26
CA GLY A 15 79.73 -21.53 88.22
C GLY A 15 79.10 -21.03 86.91
N ARG A 16 78.70 -19.75 86.83
CA ARG A 16 77.91 -19.19 85.70
C ARG A 16 78.61 -19.24 84.34
N ARG A 17 79.95 -19.25 84.29
CA ARG A 17 80.72 -19.27 83.04
C ARG A 17 80.72 -20.64 82.35
N TYR A 18 80.68 -21.73 83.13
CA TYR A 18 80.70 -23.11 82.58
C TYR A 18 79.34 -23.53 82.02
N VAL A 19 78.23 -23.08 82.62
CA VAL A 19 76.87 -23.36 82.12
C VAL A 19 76.59 -22.62 80.81
N LEU A 20 77.04 -21.37 80.68
CA LEU A 20 76.89 -20.60 79.42
C LEU A 20 77.74 -21.18 78.28
N LEU A 21 78.95 -21.67 78.56
CA LEU A 21 79.80 -22.35 77.57
C LEU A 21 79.19 -23.71 77.15
N GLY A 22 78.60 -24.46 78.08
CA GLY A 22 77.90 -25.72 77.78
C GLY A 22 76.69 -25.52 76.87
N VAL A 23 75.88 -24.48 77.14
CA VAL A 23 74.72 -24.15 76.29
C VAL A 23 75.15 -23.63 74.91
N ALA A 24 76.23 -22.85 74.82
CA ALA A 24 76.78 -22.40 73.55
C ALA A 24 77.34 -23.56 72.71
N ALA A 25 78.03 -24.52 73.34
CA ALA A 25 78.52 -25.72 72.66
C ALA A 25 77.37 -26.62 72.18
N LEU A 26 76.31 -26.77 72.98
CA LEU A 26 75.13 -27.54 72.59
C LEU A 26 74.35 -26.88 71.45
N LEU A 27 74.25 -25.55 71.44
CA LEU A 27 73.67 -24.79 70.31
C LEU A 27 74.54 -24.90 69.05
N LEU A 28 75.87 -24.92 69.19
CA LEU A 28 76.78 -25.10 68.05
C LEU A 28 76.65 -26.52 67.47
N ILE A 29 76.53 -27.54 68.32
CA ILE A 29 76.32 -28.93 67.88
C ILE A 29 74.95 -29.08 67.20
N VAL A 30 73.89 -28.49 67.76
CA VAL A 30 72.57 -28.47 67.12
C VAL A 30 72.59 -27.73 65.79
N LEU A 31 73.36 -26.64 65.68
CA LEU A 31 73.53 -25.89 64.42
C LEU A 31 74.31 -26.71 63.38
N ILE A 32 75.36 -27.43 63.79
CA ILE A 32 76.13 -28.31 62.91
C ILE A 32 75.27 -29.48 62.43
N VAL A 33 74.47 -30.09 63.32
CA VAL A 33 73.52 -31.17 62.95
C VAL A 33 72.38 -30.64 62.06
N ALA A 34 71.93 -29.40 62.28
CA ALA A 34 70.92 -28.77 61.43
C ALA A 34 71.43 -28.37 60.04
N VAL A 35 72.74 -28.13 59.89
CA VAL A 35 73.37 -27.79 58.60
C VAL A 35 73.90 -29.03 57.87
N ALA A 36 74.22 -30.12 58.57
CA ALA A 36 74.76 -31.35 57.99
C ALA A 36 73.70 -32.40 57.59
N THR A 37 72.40 -32.08 57.68
CA THR A 37 71.34 -32.94 57.13
C THR A 37 71.06 -32.54 55.67
N PRO A 38 71.41 -33.38 54.67
CA PRO A 38 70.99 -33.13 53.31
C PRO A 38 69.45 -33.16 53.27
N ARG A 39 68.85 -32.03 52.90
CA ARG A 39 67.43 -31.94 52.59
C ARG A 39 67.22 -32.59 51.22
N ASP A 40 66.87 -33.87 51.22
CA ASP A 40 66.25 -34.50 50.06
C ASP A 40 64.88 -33.86 49.85
N SER A 41 64.85 -32.78 49.07
CA SER A 41 63.63 -32.30 48.44
C SER A 41 63.28 -33.27 47.31
N ALA A 42 62.76 -34.45 47.66
CA ALA A 42 61.93 -35.21 46.74
C ALA A 42 60.70 -34.35 46.46
N ALA A 43 60.74 -33.58 45.38
CA ALA A 43 59.55 -32.98 44.81
C ALA A 43 58.53 -34.12 44.66
N SER A 44 57.46 -34.11 45.44
CA SER A 44 56.38 -35.08 45.32
C SER A 44 55.67 -34.79 44.00
N THR A 45 56.23 -35.29 42.91
CA THR A 45 55.68 -35.04 41.58
C THR A 45 54.35 -35.77 41.50
N GLY A 46 53.26 -35.02 41.41
CA GLY A 46 51.92 -35.59 41.27
C GLY A 46 51.88 -36.45 40.01
N PHE A 47 51.60 -37.75 40.19
CA PHE A 47 51.42 -38.67 39.09
C PHE A 47 49.95 -39.11 39.00
N HIS A 48 49.47 -39.31 37.79
CA HIS A 48 48.16 -39.87 37.50
C HIS A 48 48.36 -41.25 36.88
N GLU A 49 47.75 -42.27 37.47
CA GLU A 49 47.75 -43.62 36.89
C GLU A 49 46.78 -43.66 35.70
N VAL A 50 47.27 -44.11 34.54
CA VAL A 50 46.43 -44.27 33.34
C VAL A 50 45.48 -45.42 33.59
N ARG A 51 44.18 -45.13 33.61
CA ARG A 51 43.12 -46.14 33.75
C ARG A 51 42.25 -46.11 32.52
N ARG A 52 41.75 -47.28 32.11
CA ARG A 52 40.66 -47.33 31.14
C ARG A 52 39.37 -46.96 31.83
N GLY A 53 38.66 -46.01 31.26
CA GLY A 53 37.38 -45.56 31.77
C GLY A 53 36.44 -45.19 30.64
N THR A 54 35.18 -44.92 31.00
CA THR A 54 34.25 -44.25 30.10
C THR A 54 34.67 -42.79 29.98
N PHE A 55 35.07 -42.38 28.79
CA PHE A 55 35.46 -41.01 28.49
C PHE A 55 34.33 -40.31 27.76
N THR A 56 33.66 -39.40 28.46
CA THR A 56 32.59 -38.57 27.89
C THR A 56 33.18 -37.24 27.42
N VAL A 57 32.96 -36.93 26.14
CA VAL A 57 33.25 -35.62 25.57
C VAL A 57 31.96 -34.82 25.61
N SER A 58 31.91 -33.81 26.47
CA SER A 58 30.82 -32.84 26.53
C SER A 58 31.32 -31.44 26.22
N ILE A 59 30.45 -30.66 25.58
CA ILE A 59 30.68 -29.26 25.24
C ILE A 59 29.65 -28.45 26.02
N VAL A 60 30.11 -27.51 26.84
CA VAL A 60 29.25 -26.62 27.62
C VAL A 60 29.22 -25.26 26.96
N GLU A 61 28.04 -24.86 26.48
CA GLU A 61 27.83 -23.57 25.85
C GLU A 61 26.68 -22.82 26.52
N ALA A 62 26.74 -21.49 26.47
CA ALA A 62 25.68 -20.63 26.99
C ALA A 62 24.59 -20.43 25.92
N GLY A 63 23.35 -20.33 26.38
CA GLY A 63 22.18 -20.11 25.55
C GLY A 63 21.07 -19.41 26.31
N ASN A 64 19.99 -19.12 25.59
CA ASN A 64 18.78 -18.52 26.17
C ASN A 64 17.61 -19.48 25.96
N LEU A 65 16.78 -19.62 26.99
CA LEU A 65 15.55 -20.37 26.91
C LEU A 65 14.53 -19.60 26.05
N ALA A 66 13.90 -20.27 25.11
CA ALA A 66 12.89 -19.72 24.21
C ALA A 66 11.75 -20.73 24.03
N ALA A 67 10.55 -20.26 23.72
CA ALA A 67 9.47 -21.16 23.33
C ALA A 67 9.73 -21.78 21.96
N VAL A 68 9.24 -23.00 21.74
CA VAL A 68 9.31 -23.66 20.43
C VAL A 68 8.36 -22.97 19.44
N SER A 69 7.17 -22.62 19.90
CA SER A 69 6.17 -21.86 19.13
C SER A 69 5.95 -20.50 19.78
N GLU A 70 6.02 -19.44 18.98
CA GLU A 70 5.72 -18.07 19.40
C GLU A 70 4.88 -17.42 18.30
N VAL A 71 3.79 -16.76 18.68
CA VAL A 71 2.97 -15.96 17.76
C VAL A 71 3.09 -14.51 18.16
N SER A 72 3.55 -13.66 17.22
CA SER A 72 3.51 -12.21 17.39
C SER A 72 2.18 -11.65 16.90
N ILE A 73 1.53 -10.91 17.79
CA ILE A 73 0.24 -10.29 17.59
C ILE A 73 0.48 -8.83 17.28
N ARG A 74 -0.03 -8.43 16.11
CA ARG A 74 0.15 -7.10 15.55
C ARG A 74 -1.19 -6.38 15.45
N SER A 75 -1.17 -5.06 15.47
CA SER A 75 -2.34 -4.26 15.14
C SER A 75 -2.72 -4.46 13.67
N GLU A 76 -3.97 -4.84 13.41
CA GLU A 76 -4.54 -4.92 12.06
C GLU A 76 -5.42 -3.71 11.72
N VAL A 77 -5.66 -2.82 12.69
CA VAL A 77 -6.49 -1.63 12.51
C VAL A 77 -5.84 -0.69 11.48
N GLU A 78 -6.63 -0.25 10.52
CA GLU A 78 -6.24 0.75 9.54
C GLU A 78 -6.05 2.12 10.22
N GLY A 79 -4.83 2.66 10.13
CA GLY A 79 -4.49 3.95 10.74
C GLY A 79 -3.82 3.81 12.11
N THR A 80 -4.27 4.64 13.05
CA THR A 80 -3.77 4.67 14.43
C THR A 80 -4.92 4.52 15.41
N ALA A 81 -4.75 3.70 16.44
CA ALA A 81 -5.75 3.51 17.48
C ALA A 81 -5.09 3.58 18.86
N ARG A 82 -5.86 4.00 19.87
CA ARG A 82 -5.40 4.03 21.26
C ARG A 82 -5.75 2.73 21.95
N ILE A 83 -4.85 2.19 22.76
CA ILE A 83 -5.12 1.04 23.62
C ILE A 83 -6.03 1.49 24.77
N ILE A 84 -7.22 0.92 24.89
CA ILE A 84 -8.12 1.13 26.04
C ILE A 84 -7.78 0.12 27.14
N TYR A 85 -7.61 -1.14 26.75
CA TYR A 85 -7.33 -2.24 27.66
C TYR A 85 -6.25 -3.13 27.05
N ILE A 86 -5.32 -3.57 27.88
CA ILE A 86 -4.35 -4.60 27.54
C ILE A 86 -4.16 -5.54 28.72
N VAL A 87 -4.13 -6.83 28.44
CA VAL A 87 -3.90 -7.85 29.46
C VAL A 87 -2.49 -7.68 30.06
N PRO A 88 -2.35 -7.67 31.41
CA PRO A 88 -1.06 -7.48 32.06
C PRO A 88 0.01 -8.49 31.62
N GLU A 89 1.23 -8.01 31.44
CA GLU A 89 2.39 -8.86 31.12
C GLU A 89 2.61 -9.96 32.17
N GLY A 90 2.92 -11.17 31.71
CA GLY A 90 3.16 -12.34 32.55
C GLY A 90 1.89 -13.09 32.98
N SER A 91 0.72 -12.69 32.50
CA SER A 91 -0.51 -13.48 32.63
C SER A 91 -0.59 -14.57 31.56
N PHE A 92 -1.27 -15.68 31.89
CA PHE A 92 -1.52 -16.78 30.96
C PHE A 92 -2.90 -16.60 30.33
N VAL A 93 -2.98 -16.64 29.00
CA VAL A 93 -4.22 -16.50 28.23
C VAL A 93 -4.50 -17.77 27.44
N HIS A 94 -5.78 -18.09 27.30
CA HIS A 94 -6.23 -19.18 26.44
C HIS A 94 -6.67 -18.63 25.09
N ARG A 95 -6.69 -19.51 24.09
CA ARG A 95 -7.16 -19.21 22.75
C ARG A 95 -8.58 -18.66 22.78
N GLY A 96 -8.76 -17.48 22.21
CA GLY A 96 -10.03 -16.74 22.15
C GLY A 96 -10.18 -15.67 23.23
N ASP A 97 -9.34 -15.68 24.27
CA ASP A 97 -9.36 -14.63 25.29
C ASP A 97 -9.03 -13.27 24.65
N MET A 98 -9.77 -12.23 25.05
CA MET A 98 -9.52 -10.86 24.59
C MET A 98 -8.27 -10.32 25.29
N ILE A 99 -7.26 -9.94 24.51
CA ILE A 99 -5.96 -9.53 25.01
C ILE A 99 -5.71 -8.03 24.88
N VAL A 100 -6.30 -7.40 23.86
CA VAL A 100 -6.18 -5.96 23.61
C VAL A 100 -7.53 -5.46 23.12
N GLU A 101 -7.99 -4.36 23.71
CA GLU A 101 -9.10 -3.57 23.21
C GLU A 101 -8.57 -2.20 22.79
N LEU A 102 -8.73 -1.89 21.52
CA LEU A 102 -8.40 -0.60 20.92
C LEU A 102 -9.65 0.28 20.86
N ASP A 103 -9.44 1.60 20.87
CA ASP A 103 -10.52 2.59 20.75
C ASP A 103 -11.32 2.38 19.46
N SER A 104 -12.57 1.94 19.63
CA SER A 104 -13.50 1.62 18.54
C SER A 104 -14.33 2.82 18.10
N ALA A 105 -14.37 3.93 18.85
CA ALA A 105 -15.32 5.01 18.59
C ALA A 105 -15.23 5.54 17.16
N GLN A 106 -14.00 5.76 16.66
CA GLN A 106 -13.78 6.22 15.30
C GLN A 106 -14.18 5.17 14.25
N ALA A 107 -13.92 3.88 14.50
CA ALA A 107 -14.26 2.80 13.58
C ALA A 107 -15.79 2.56 13.54
N GLU A 108 -16.47 2.66 14.68
CA GLU A 108 -17.93 2.58 14.77
C GLU A 108 -18.60 3.71 14.01
N ASP A 109 -18.12 4.95 14.17
CA ASP A 109 -18.63 6.10 13.42
C ASP A 109 -18.45 5.92 11.91
N GLN A 110 -17.30 5.39 11.47
CA GLN A 110 -17.06 5.08 10.06
C GLN A 110 -18.01 4.00 9.54
N VAL A 111 -18.23 2.91 10.29
CA VAL A 111 -19.20 1.86 9.94
C VAL A 111 -20.62 2.43 9.85
N ASN A 112 -21.03 3.26 10.80
CA ASN A 112 -22.36 3.88 10.81
C ASN A 112 -22.54 4.82 9.61
N GLN A 113 -21.56 5.66 9.30
CA GLN A 113 -21.59 6.53 8.11
C GLN A 113 -21.63 5.72 6.82
N GLN A 114 -20.83 4.65 6.72
CA GLN A 114 -20.78 3.82 5.54
C GLN A 114 -22.04 2.96 5.37
N LEU A 115 -22.69 2.57 6.47
CA LEU A 115 -24.01 1.92 6.46
C LEU A 115 -25.07 2.84 5.87
N ILE A 116 -25.12 4.10 6.30
CA ILE A 116 -26.02 5.12 5.73
C ILE A 116 -25.76 5.27 4.22
N ASN A 117 -24.50 5.29 3.79
CA ASN A 117 -24.15 5.39 2.37
C ASN A 117 -24.57 4.15 1.58
N PHE A 118 -24.44 2.95 2.16
CA PHE A 118 -24.92 1.70 1.57
C PHE A 118 -26.44 1.72 1.41
N GLU A 119 -27.19 2.12 2.44
CA GLU A 119 -28.64 2.24 2.39
C GLU A 119 -29.09 3.27 1.34
N LYS A 120 -28.44 4.45 1.30
CA LYS A 120 -28.68 5.46 0.25
C LYS A 120 -28.46 4.89 -1.15
N ALA A 121 -27.38 4.13 -1.36
CA ALA A 121 -27.11 3.50 -2.65
C ALA A 121 -28.15 2.41 -2.98
N GLN A 122 -28.64 1.68 -1.98
CA GLN A 122 -29.69 0.68 -2.15
C GLN A 122 -31.01 1.34 -2.58
N PHE A 123 -31.40 2.44 -1.91
CA PHE A 123 -32.55 3.23 -2.31
C PHE A 123 -32.38 3.83 -3.72
N GLY A 124 -31.19 4.30 -4.05
CA GLY A 124 -30.87 4.79 -5.40
C GLY A 124 -31.05 3.72 -6.49
N LEU A 125 -30.68 2.46 -6.22
CA LEU A 125 -30.91 1.34 -7.13
C LEU A 125 -32.40 1.05 -7.30
N ILE A 126 -33.16 1.01 -6.20
CA ILE A 126 -34.62 0.80 -6.24
C ILE A 126 -35.29 1.90 -7.05
N GLN A 127 -34.93 3.17 -6.80
CA GLN A 127 -35.46 4.30 -7.54
C GLN A 127 -35.14 4.21 -9.04
N ALA A 128 -33.92 3.82 -9.41
CA ALA A 128 -33.55 3.64 -10.81
C ALA A 128 -34.31 2.49 -11.49
N GLN A 129 -34.61 1.43 -10.74
CA GLN A 129 -35.41 0.30 -11.22
C GLN A 129 -36.86 0.71 -11.48
N GLU A 130 -37.47 1.47 -10.57
CA GLU A 130 -38.81 2.02 -10.79
C GLU A 130 -38.82 3.08 -11.90
N GLN A 131 -37.79 3.90 -12.02
CA GLN A 131 -37.69 4.84 -13.14
C GLN A 131 -37.63 4.12 -14.49
N LEU A 132 -36.91 2.99 -14.58
CA LEU A 132 -36.89 2.16 -15.78
C LEU A 132 -38.26 1.53 -16.07
N SER A 133 -39.01 1.08 -15.04
CA SER A 133 -40.35 0.51 -15.21
C SER A 133 -41.33 1.57 -15.75
N ILE A 134 -41.30 2.77 -15.16
CA ILE A 134 -42.08 3.93 -15.61
C ILE A 134 -41.71 4.32 -17.05
N GLN A 135 -40.41 4.40 -17.35
CA GLN A 135 -39.94 4.78 -18.69
C GLN A 135 -40.36 3.77 -19.75
N ARG A 136 -40.34 2.48 -19.45
CA ARG A 136 -40.86 1.42 -20.33
C ARG A 136 -42.36 1.57 -20.57
N SER A 137 -43.14 1.80 -19.51
CA SER A 137 -44.58 2.00 -19.66
C SER A 137 -44.91 3.26 -20.47
N ALA A 138 -44.21 4.37 -20.22
CA ALA A 138 -44.42 5.63 -20.96
C ALA A 138 -44.08 5.47 -22.44
N THR A 139 -42.92 4.88 -22.76
CA THR A 139 -42.49 4.64 -24.14
C THR A 139 -43.40 3.67 -24.88
N GLN A 140 -43.95 2.66 -24.20
CA GLN A 140 -44.95 1.77 -24.80
C GLN A 140 -46.22 2.52 -25.18
N SER A 141 -46.71 3.42 -24.33
CA SER A 141 -47.86 4.27 -24.62
C SER A 141 -47.58 5.21 -25.81
N ASP A 142 -46.40 5.82 -25.86
CA ASP A 142 -45.99 6.70 -26.96
C ASP A 142 -45.95 5.96 -28.30
N ILE A 143 -45.37 4.74 -28.33
CA ILE A 143 -45.32 3.89 -29.53
C ILE A 143 -46.74 3.50 -29.95
N SER A 144 -47.58 3.04 -29.01
CA SER A 144 -48.96 2.64 -29.31
C SER A 144 -49.78 3.80 -29.88
N ALA A 145 -49.59 5.02 -29.38
CA ALA A 145 -50.23 6.21 -29.91
C ALA A 145 -49.76 6.55 -31.33
N ALA A 146 -48.47 6.38 -31.64
CA ALA A 146 -47.93 6.57 -32.99
C ALA A 146 -48.42 5.48 -33.97
N GLU A 147 -48.50 4.22 -33.52
CA GLU A 147 -49.08 3.11 -34.31
C GLU A 147 -50.55 3.38 -34.66
N LEU A 148 -51.34 3.92 -33.72
CA LEU A 148 -52.72 4.31 -33.98
C LEU A 148 -52.82 5.41 -35.05
N LYS A 149 -51.90 6.38 -35.06
CA LYS A 149 -51.86 7.42 -36.10
C LYS A 149 -51.59 6.83 -37.48
N VAL A 150 -50.63 5.90 -37.59
CA VAL A 150 -50.36 5.18 -38.84
C VAL A 150 -51.61 4.42 -39.29
N ARG A 151 -52.27 3.72 -38.36
CA ARG A 151 -53.48 2.95 -38.66
C ARG A 151 -54.63 3.84 -39.13
N PHE A 152 -54.84 5.02 -38.53
CA PHE A 152 -55.88 5.93 -38.99
C PHE A 152 -55.58 6.51 -40.39
N ALA A 153 -54.34 6.90 -40.66
CA ALA A 153 -53.94 7.37 -41.99
C ALA A 153 -54.10 6.27 -43.06
N ASP A 154 -53.80 5.02 -42.71
CA ASP A 154 -53.97 3.85 -43.58
C ASP A 154 -55.45 3.58 -43.89
N LEU A 155 -56.32 3.67 -42.87
CA LEU A 155 -57.77 3.55 -43.03
C LEU A 155 -58.38 4.69 -43.86
N ASP A 156 -57.87 5.92 -43.74
CA ASP A 156 -58.32 7.04 -44.56
C ASP A 156 -57.96 6.82 -46.04
N LEU A 157 -56.77 6.30 -46.32
CA LEU A 157 -56.35 5.90 -47.67
C LEU A 157 -57.21 4.75 -48.21
N GLU A 158 -57.48 3.74 -47.39
CA GLU A 158 -58.33 2.60 -47.76
C GLU A 158 -59.77 3.05 -48.08
N LYS A 159 -60.35 3.91 -47.23
CA LYS A 159 -61.68 4.50 -47.43
C LYS A 159 -61.77 5.31 -48.73
N PHE A 160 -60.70 6.02 -49.08
CA PHE A 160 -60.62 6.74 -50.35
C PHE A 160 -60.76 5.78 -51.54
N PHE A 161 -59.99 4.68 -51.56
CA PHE A 161 -60.02 3.71 -52.65
C PHE A 161 -61.27 2.83 -52.69
N GLN A 162 -61.83 2.46 -51.53
CA GLN A 162 -62.95 1.50 -51.46
C GLN A 162 -64.33 2.10 -51.69
N GLY A 163 -64.47 3.43 -51.65
CA GLY A 163 -65.79 4.02 -51.87
C GLY A 163 -65.80 5.50 -52.21
N GLN A 164 -65.03 6.33 -51.50
CA GLN A 164 -65.18 7.78 -51.65
C GLN A 164 -64.86 8.26 -53.07
N ARG A 165 -63.77 7.76 -53.67
CA ARG A 165 -63.41 8.08 -55.06
C ARG A 165 -64.51 7.74 -56.04
N ASP A 166 -65.10 6.56 -55.89
CA ASP A 166 -66.11 6.06 -56.82
C ASP A 166 -67.43 6.80 -56.63
N VAL A 167 -67.80 7.14 -55.39
CA VAL A 167 -68.98 7.97 -55.09
C VAL A 167 -68.83 9.36 -55.70
N ASP A 168 -67.69 10.02 -55.56
CA ASP A 168 -67.43 11.36 -56.10
C ASP A 168 -67.49 11.37 -57.64
N LEU A 169 -66.97 10.31 -58.28
CA LEU A 169 -67.06 10.10 -59.73
C LEU A 169 -68.49 9.88 -60.20
N ILE A 170 -69.24 9.01 -59.51
CA ILE A 170 -70.64 8.72 -59.83
C ILE A 170 -71.49 9.97 -59.67
N GLU A 171 -71.30 10.75 -58.60
CA GLU A 171 -72.06 11.99 -58.39
C GLU A 171 -71.78 13.01 -59.50
N SER A 172 -70.50 13.21 -59.85
CA SER A 172 -70.11 14.14 -60.91
C SER A 172 -70.60 13.68 -62.29
N SER A 173 -70.55 12.37 -62.56
CA SER A 173 -71.12 11.78 -63.78
C SER A 173 -72.64 11.96 -63.84
N ASN A 174 -73.35 11.74 -62.74
CA ASN A 174 -74.80 11.95 -62.66
C ASN A 174 -75.18 13.41 -62.95
N ARG A 175 -74.38 14.39 -62.51
CA ARG A 175 -74.59 15.81 -62.83
C ARG A 175 -74.47 16.08 -64.34
N VAL A 176 -73.51 15.45 -65.02
CA VAL A 176 -73.39 15.54 -66.49
C VAL A 176 -74.64 14.98 -67.15
N VAL A 177 -75.05 13.76 -66.79
CA VAL A 177 -76.26 13.11 -67.36
C VAL A 177 -77.52 13.96 -67.11
N GLN A 178 -77.66 14.55 -65.92
CA GLN A 178 -78.77 15.44 -65.61
C GLN A 178 -78.77 16.70 -66.50
N ALA A 179 -77.61 17.33 -66.70
CA ALA A 179 -77.46 18.50 -67.55
C ALA A 179 -77.71 18.16 -69.04
N GLU A 180 -77.28 16.99 -69.51
CA GLU A 180 -77.58 16.48 -70.85
C GLU A 180 -79.08 16.30 -71.06
N ASN A 181 -79.76 15.66 -70.10
CA ASN A 181 -81.21 15.46 -70.16
C ASN A 181 -81.98 16.80 -70.16
N GLN A 182 -81.58 17.76 -69.32
CA GLN A 182 -82.16 19.11 -69.30
C GLN A 182 -81.98 19.85 -70.63
N LEU A 183 -80.79 19.73 -71.24
CA LEU A 183 -80.52 20.31 -72.56
C LEU A 183 -81.36 19.65 -73.65
N ALA A 184 -81.50 18.33 -73.63
CA ALA A 184 -82.32 17.60 -74.59
C ALA A 184 -83.79 18.05 -74.55
N ILE A 185 -84.36 18.19 -73.35
CA ILE A 185 -85.71 18.71 -73.14
C ILE A 185 -85.82 20.16 -73.65
N ALA A 186 -84.84 21.01 -73.34
CA ALA A 186 -84.85 22.41 -73.80
C ALA A 186 -84.76 22.52 -75.34
N LEU A 187 -83.97 21.64 -75.98
CA LEU A 187 -83.85 21.57 -77.44
C LEU A 187 -85.15 21.13 -78.10
N GLU A 188 -85.80 20.10 -77.54
CA GLU A 188 -87.10 19.63 -78.04
C GLU A 188 -88.16 20.72 -77.95
N ASN A 189 -88.24 21.41 -76.80
CA ASN A 189 -89.14 22.54 -76.60
C ASN A 189 -88.87 23.69 -77.61
N TYR A 190 -87.61 24.06 -77.80
CA TYR A 190 -87.22 25.09 -78.77
C TYR A 190 -87.59 24.69 -80.21
N ASN A 191 -87.34 23.43 -80.61
CA ASN A 191 -87.72 22.93 -81.92
C ASN A 191 -89.25 22.96 -82.11
N TRP A 192 -89.99 22.60 -81.07
CA TRP A 192 -91.45 22.62 -81.10
C TRP A 192 -92.00 24.05 -81.20
N THR A 193 -91.52 25.00 -80.39
CA THR A 193 -91.97 26.40 -80.45
C THR A 193 -91.56 27.09 -81.74
N THR A 194 -90.39 26.76 -82.29
CA THR A 194 -89.96 27.24 -83.61
C THR A 194 -90.90 26.77 -84.72
N ASN A 195 -91.29 25.49 -84.71
CA ASN A 195 -92.24 24.93 -85.68
C ASN A 195 -93.65 25.53 -85.53
N LEU A 196 -94.10 25.82 -84.30
CA LEU A 196 -95.39 26.47 -84.04
C LEU A 196 -95.40 27.93 -84.48
N ALA A 197 -94.32 28.67 -84.22
CA ALA A 197 -94.14 30.05 -84.67
C ALA A 197 -94.13 30.13 -86.21
N ALA A 198 -93.48 29.17 -86.89
CA ALA A 198 -93.51 29.08 -88.36
C ALA A 198 -94.93 28.87 -88.93
N LYS A 199 -95.83 28.26 -88.16
CA LYS A 199 -97.24 28.07 -88.51
C LYS A 199 -98.16 29.21 -88.02
N GLY A 200 -97.62 30.22 -87.34
CA GLY A 200 -98.34 31.41 -86.85
C GLY A 200 -99.06 31.25 -85.51
N TYR A 201 -98.83 30.16 -84.77
CA TYR A 201 -99.51 29.88 -83.49
C TYR A 201 -98.77 30.39 -82.25
N GLU A 202 -97.54 30.89 -82.38
CA GLU A 202 -96.66 31.29 -81.27
C GLU A 202 -95.87 32.57 -81.59
N THR A 203 -95.38 33.28 -80.57
CA THR A 203 -94.67 34.57 -80.73
C THR A 203 -93.15 34.44 -80.89
N GLN A 204 -92.52 35.40 -81.59
CA GLN A 204 -91.04 35.47 -81.69
C GLN A 204 -90.35 35.61 -80.33
N GLN A 205 -90.95 36.39 -79.42
CA GLN A 205 -90.44 36.56 -78.05
C GLN A 205 -90.36 35.21 -77.30
N LYS A 206 -91.31 34.31 -77.55
CA LYS A 206 -91.30 32.96 -76.96
C LYS A 206 -90.17 32.10 -77.53
N VAL A 207 -89.94 32.13 -78.84
CA VAL A 207 -88.83 31.42 -79.51
C VAL A 207 -87.47 31.89 -78.99
N ASP A 208 -87.27 33.19 -78.84
CA ASP A 208 -86.02 33.75 -78.30
C ASP A 208 -85.80 33.36 -76.83
N SER A 209 -86.86 33.30 -76.02
CA SER A 209 -86.79 32.82 -74.64
C SER A 209 -86.35 31.35 -74.56
N ASP A 210 -86.96 30.47 -75.37
CA ASP A 210 -86.59 29.04 -75.40
C ASP A 210 -85.18 28.84 -75.98
N ARG A 211 -84.76 29.68 -76.94
CA ARG A 211 -83.37 29.71 -77.44
C ARG A 211 -82.39 30.06 -76.33
N LEU A 212 -82.67 31.09 -75.53
CA LEU A 212 -81.84 31.45 -74.37
C LEU A 212 -81.83 30.32 -73.34
N ALA A 213 -82.95 29.60 -73.14
CA ALA A 213 -82.99 28.43 -72.27
C ALA A 213 -82.05 27.32 -72.76
N VAL A 214 -82.06 27.00 -74.07
CA VAL A 214 -81.09 26.05 -74.67
C VAL A 214 -79.65 26.49 -74.44
N LEU A 215 -79.33 27.76 -74.67
CA LEU A 215 -77.98 28.29 -74.45
C LEU A 215 -77.55 28.16 -72.98
N ASN A 216 -78.45 28.46 -72.05
CA ASN A 216 -78.20 28.32 -70.62
C ASN A 216 -77.98 26.86 -70.21
N GLN A 217 -78.83 25.92 -70.68
CA GLN A 217 -78.65 24.49 -70.40
C GLN A 217 -77.38 23.92 -71.05
N ARG A 218 -77.01 24.40 -72.23
CA ARG A 218 -75.75 24.03 -72.88
C ARG A 218 -74.54 24.50 -72.06
N ASN A 219 -74.59 25.72 -71.54
CA ASN A 219 -73.54 26.22 -70.66
C ASN A 219 -73.48 25.40 -69.36
N ALA A 220 -74.62 25.01 -68.78
CA ALA A 220 -74.68 24.14 -67.62
C ALA A 220 -74.03 22.76 -67.89
N LEU A 221 -74.28 22.17 -69.06
CA LEU A 221 -73.61 20.94 -69.49
C LEU A 221 -72.09 21.12 -69.58
N ILE A 222 -71.61 22.19 -70.23
CA ILE A 222 -70.16 22.46 -70.35
C ILE A 222 -69.51 22.58 -68.96
N VAL A 223 -70.16 23.28 -68.02
CA VAL A 223 -69.68 23.40 -66.65
C VAL A 223 -69.63 22.04 -65.96
N ALA A 224 -70.68 21.21 -66.10
CA ALA A 224 -70.70 19.87 -65.52
C ALA A 224 -69.61 18.95 -66.09
N THR A 225 -69.42 18.94 -67.41
CA THR A 225 -68.37 18.16 -68.08
C THR A 225 -66.97 18.61 -67.67
N ASN A 226 -66.73 19.93 -67.62
CA ASN A 226 -65.45 20.47 -67.17
C ASN A 226 -65.16 20.13 -65.70
N THR A 227 -66.19 20.13 -64.84
CA THR A 227 -66.06 19.75 -63.43
C THR A 227 -65.68 18.28 -63.29
N LEU A 228 -66.32 17.38 -64.05
CA LEU A 228 -65.96 15.96 -64.08
C LEU A 228 -64.52 15.75 -64.56
N TRP A 229 -64.10 16.48 -65.60
CA TRP A 229 -62.73 16.42 -66.11
C TRP A 229 -61.70 16.92 -65.08
N LEU A 230 -61.96 18.05 -64.41
CA LEU A 230 -61.10 18.58 -63.35
C LEU A 230 -60.96 17.60 -62.19
N LEU A 231 -62.07 16.98 -61.77
CA LEU A 231 -62.09 15.97 -60.73
C LEU A 231 -61.19 14.77 -61.09
N GLN A 232 -61.39 14.23 -62.30
CA GLN A 232 -60.64 13.06 -62.79
C GLN A 232 -59.15 13.33 -62.96
N GLN A 233 -58.78 14.49 -63.52
CA GLN A 233 -57.39 14.78 -63.87
C GLN A 233 -56.57 15.32 -62.69
N PHE A 234 -57.18 16.10 -61.80
CA PHE A 234 -56.45 16.84 -60.78
C PHE A 234 -56.92 16.51 -59.36
N ASP A 235 -58.20 16.67 -59.05
CA ASP A 235 -58.63 16.63 -57.64
C ASP A 235 -58.47 15.25 -57.02
N LEU A 236 -58.84 14.18 -57.73
CA LEU A 236 -58.66 12.81 -57.23
C LEU A 236 -57.19 12.44 -57.07
N ARG A 237 -56.35 12.83 -58.03
CA ARG A 237 -54.91 12.58 -57.96
C ARG A 237 -54.28 13.34 -56.80
N LYS A 238 -54.66 14.60 -56.62
CA LYS A 238 -54.23 15.44 -55.51
C LYS A 238 -54.66 14.83 -54.17
N LEU A 239 -55.90 14.37 -54.04
CA LEU A 239 -56.41 13.72 -52.82
C LEU A 239 -55.65 12.43 -52.50
N GLN A 240 -55.38 11.59 -53.51
CA GLN A 240 -54.60 10.38 -53.33
C GLN A 240 -53.21 10.69 -52.77
N GLU A 241 -52.47 11.61 -53.40
CA GLU A 241 -51.13 12.02 -52.95
C GLU A 241 -51.17 12.64 -51.54
N GLN A 242 -52.25 13.36 -51.19
CA GLN A 242 -52.43 13.88 -49.83
C GLN A 242 -52.56 12.77 -48.78
N TYR A 243 -53.37 11.74 -49.05
CA TYR A 243 -53.51 10.61 -48.12
C TYR A 243 -52.24 9.75 -48.05
N GLU A 244 -51.58 9.50 -49.18
CA GLU A 244 -50.29 8.80 -49.22
C GLU A 244 -49.20 9.55 -48.46
N SER A 245 -49.11 10.88 -48.64
CA SER A 245 -48.19 11.74 -47.88
C SER A 245 -48.51 11.71 -46.38
N SER A 246 -49.78 11.76 -45.99
CA SER A 246 -50.19 11.68 -44.59
C SER A 246 -49.81 10.34 -43.94
N LEU A 247 -49.96 9.23 -44.67
CA LEU A 247 -49.53 7.91 -44.22
C LEU A 247 -48.00 7.83 -44.06
N ASP A 248 -47.25 8.36 -45.02
CA ASP A 248 -45.78 8.38 -44.95
C ASP A 248 -45.27 9.26 -43.79
N GLU A 249 -45.88 10.42 -43.56
CA GLU A 249 -45.60 11.27 -42.40
C GLU A 249 -45.88 10.55 -41.08
N ALA A 250 -47.01 9.84 -40.97
CA ALA A 250 -47.34 9.07 -39.79
C ALA A 250 -46.33 7.93 -39.54
N ARG A 251 -45.86 7.26 -40.61
CA ARG A 251 -44.84 6.19 -40.51
C ARG A 251 -43.50 6.73 -40.06
N LYS A 252 -43.03 7.83 -40.64
CA LYS A 252 -41.80 8.51 -40.23
C LYS A 252 -41.85 8.97 -38.78
N GLU A 253 -43.01 9.45 -38.33
CA GLU A 253 -43.22 9.81 -36.93
C GLU A 253 -43.13 8.58 -36.01
N LEU A 254 -43.74 7.45 -36.38
CA LEU A 254 -43.60 6.20 -35.63
C LEU A 254 -42.13 5.77 -35.52
N ASP A 255 -41.38 5.79 -36.62
CA ASP A 255 -39.96 5.43 -36.62
C ASP A 255 -39.14 6.35 -35.70
N ARG A 256 -39.42 7.66 -35.73
CA ARG A 256 -38.80 8.64 -34.84
C ARG A 256 -39.10 8.34 -33.38
N VAL A 257 -40.36 8.06 -33.04
CA VAL A 257 -40.79 7.72 -31.68
C VAL A 257 -40.14 6.42 -31.20
N VAL A 258 -40.06 5.39 -32.04
CA VAL A 258 -39.38 4.13 -31.71
C VAL A 258 -37.89 4.36 -31.45
N ALA A 259 -37.20 5.13 -32.29
CA ALA A 259 -35.80 5.45 -32.10
C ALA A 259 -35.54 6.24 -30.80
N GLN A 260 -36.38 7.25 -30.51
CA GLN A 260 -36.32 8.01 -29.26
C GLN A 260 -36.61 7.14 -28.04
N SER A 261 -37.61 6.26 -28.11
CA SER A 261 -37.96 5.32 -27.04
C SER A 261 -36.82 4.36 -26.72
N ARG A 262 -36.16 3.80 -27.75
CA ARG A 262 -34.97 2.95 -27.56
C ARG A 262 -33.85 3.72 -26.84
N ALA A 263 -33.59 4.96 -27.24
CA ALA A 263 -32.58 5.79 -26.60
C ALA A 263 -32.90 6.09 -25.13
N ARG A 264 -34.17 6.43 -24.83
CA ARG A 264 -34.63 6.68 -23.44
C ARG A 264 -34.52 5.45 -22.56
N ILE A 265 -34.93 4.27 -23.05
CA ILE A 265 -34.79 3.00 -22.30
C ILE A 265 -33.32 2.67 -22.06
N ALA A 266 -32.47 2.81 -23.08
CA ALA A 266 -31.04 2.54 -22.95
C ALA A 266 -30.38 3.47 -21.91
N GLN A 267 -30.79 4.74 -21.86
CA GLN A 267 -30.32 5.69 -20.84
C GLN A 267 -30.71 5.23 -19.42
N SER A 268 -32.00 4.93 -19.18
CA SER A 268 -32.43 4.45 -17.86
C SER A 268 -31.80 3.11 -17.46
N GLN A 269 -31.49 2.24 -18.43
CA GLN A 269 -30.74 1.01 -18.18
C GLN A 269 -29.30 1.27 -17.76
N ALA A 270 -28.62 2.23 -18.40
CA ALA A 270 -27.27 2.64 -18.02
C ALA A 270 -27.25 3.26 -16.60
N ASP A 271 -28.28 4.03 -16.26
CA ASP A 271 -28.44 4.60 -14.91
C ASP A 271 -28.62 3.49 -13.86
N LEU A 272 -29.48 2.50 -14.12
CA LEU A 272 -29.66 1.34 -13.24
C LEU A 272 -28.35 0.57 -13.02
N LEU A 273 -27.59 0.33 -14.08
CA LEU A 273 -26.28 -0.32 -13.99
C LEU A 273 -25.31 0.50 -13.14
N THR A 274 -25.32 1.83 -13.29
CA THR A 274 -24.48 2.75 -12.51
C THR A 274 -24.83 2.71 -11.02
N GLN A 275 -26.12 2.72 -10.67
CA GLN A 275 -26.58 2.60 -9.29
C GLN A 275 -26.25 1.22 -8.70
N SER A 276 -26.38 0.15 -9.50
CA SER A 276 -26.02 -1.21 -9.08
C SER A 276 -24.53 -1.33 -8.74
N ASN A 277 -23.66 -0.79 -9.59
CA ASN A 277 -22.22 -0.75 -9.33
C ASN A 277 -21.89 0.09 -8.08
N THR A 278 -22.59 1.21 -7.89
CA THR A 278 -22.42 2.08 -6.72
C THR A 278 -22.80 1.36 -5.43
N LEU A 279 -23.87 0.56 -5.44
CA LEU A 279 -24.25 -0.30 -4.31
C LEU A 279 -23.15 -1.31 -3.97
N ILE A 280 -22.63 -2.02 -4.98
CA ILE A 280 -21.56 -3.01 -4.79
C ILE A 280 -20.30 -2.36 -4.20
N LEU A 281 -19.92 -1.18 -4.70
CA LEU A 281 -18.78 -0.43 -4.17
C LEU A 281 -18.98 -0.03 -2.70
N ASN A 282 -20.17 0.47 -2.34
CA ASN A 282 -20.47 0.85 -0.96
C ASN A 282 -20.58 -0.36 -0.03
N GLN A 283 -21.06 -1.50 -0.52
CA GLN A 283 -21.06 -2.75 0.23
C GLN A 283 -19.64 -3.21 0.55
N ARG A 284 -18.72 -3.21 -0.44
CA ARG A 284 -17.32 -3.59 -0.21
C ARG A 284 -16.61 -2.66 0.77
N LYS A 285 -16.93 -1.37 0.74
CA LYS A 285 -16.43 -0.40 1.73
C LYS A 285 -16.97 -0.72 3.13
N LEU A 286 -18.27 -0.96 3.26
CA LEU A 286 -18.89 -1.34 4.54
C LEU A 286 -18.27 -2.61 5.12
N GLU A 287 -18.02 -3.62 4.29
CA GLU A 287 -17.35 -4.87 4.70
C GLU A 287 -15.88 -4.65 5.11
N ARG A 288 -15.20 -3.66 4.53
CA ARG A 288 -13.84 -3.28 4.97
C ARG A 288 -13.91 -2.59 6.33
N ASP A 289 -14.79 -1.61 6.49
CA ASP A 289 -14.90 -0.82 7.72
C ASP A 289 -15.38 -1.71 8.89
N ARG A 290 -16.26 -2.68 8.63
CA ARG A 290 -16.66 -3.69 9.62
C ARG A 290 -15.50 -4.57 10.06
N ARG A 291 -14.66 -5.04 9.13
CA ARG A 291 -13.44 -5.80 9.47
C ARG A 291 -12.45 -4.95 10.26
N ASN A 292 -12.35 -3.66 9.94
CA ASN A 292 -11.52 -2.73 10.70
C ASN A 292 -12.04 -2.55 12.14
N LEU A 293 -13.36 -2.48 12.31
CA LEU A 293 -14.01 -2.46 13.63
C LEU A 293 -13.79 -3.77 14.40
N GLU A 294 -13.91 -4.93 13.75
CA GLU A 294 -13.61 -6.23 14.37
C GLU A 294 -12.13 -6.31 14.81
N ALA A 295 -11.22 -5.73 14.02
CA ALA A 295 -9.79 -5.69 14.33
C ALA A 295 -9.43 -4.81 15.55
N THR A 296 -10.35 -3.99 16.08
CA THR A 296 -10.10 -3.23 17.32
C THR A 296 -10.08 -4.14 18.55
N LYS A 297 -10.77 -5.29 18.48
CA LYS A 297 -10.79 -6.30 19.53
C LYS A 297 -9.89 -7.45 19.14
N ILE A 298 -8.72 -7.52 19.77
CA ILE A 298 -7.72 -8.51 19.46
C ILE A 298 -7.86 -9.67 20.44
N HIS A 299 -8.02 -10.87 19.88
CA HIS A 299 -8.14 -12.12 20.63
C HIS A 299 -6.87 -12.98 20.49
N ALA A 300 -6.58 -13.79 21.50
CA ALA A 300 -5.45 -14.71 21.48
C ALA A 300 -5.66 -15.85 20.45
N PRO A 301 -4.76 -16.04 19.46
CA PRO A 301 -4.87 -17.11 18.47
C PRO A 301 -4.49 -18.49 19.02
N GLN A 302 -3.70 -18.54 20.09
CA GLN A 302 -3.25 -19.75 20.77
C GLN A 302 -3.09 -19.48 22.28
N ASP A 303 -3.01 -20.54 23.06
CA ASP A 303 -2.69 -20.46 24.48
C ASP A 303 -1.22 -20.02 24.65
N GLY A 304 -0.94 -19.17 25.64
CA GLY A 304 0.42 -18.72 25.88
C GLY A 304 0.56 -17.68 26.98
N LEU A 305 1.81 -17.38 27.32
CA LEU A 305 2.14 -16.32 28.27
C LEU A 305 2.16 -14.97 27.54
N VAL A 306 1.53 -13.94 28.11
CA VAL A 306 1.54 -12.59 27.54
C VAL A 306 2.89 -11.92 27.78
N VAL A 307 3.62 -11.61 26.71
CA VAL A 307 4.85 -10.81 26.74
C VAL A 307 4.67 -9.59 25.84
N TYR A 308 4.96 -8.39 26.34
CA TYR A 308 4.83 -7.19 25.53
C TYR A 308 5.93 -7.12 24.46
N ALA A 309 5.55 -6.76 23.24
CA ALA A 309 6.51 -6.59 22.16
C ALA A 309 7.29 -5.29 22.40
N VAL A 310 8.60 -5.41 22.56
CA VAL A 310 9.51 -4.27 22.62
C VAL A 310 10.07 -4.04 21.22
N SER A 311 9.98 -2.81 20.72
CA SER A 311 10.58 -2.43 19.44
C SER A 311 12.10 -2.66 19.47
N GLU A 312 12.63 -3.40 18.50
CA GLU A 312 14.07 -3.70 18.40
C GLU A 312 14.91 -2.43 18.10
N ASN A 313 14.26 -1.36 17.62
CA ASN A 313 14.92 -0.09 17.33
C ASN A 313 15.12 0.73 18.61
N ARG A 314 16.30 0.59 19.22
CA ARG A 314 16.75 1.39 20.39
C ARG A 314 16.73 2.92 20.20
N PHE A 315 16.63 3.39 18.95
CA PHE A 315 16.56 4.81 18.59
C PHE A 315 15.13 5.29 18.27
N SER A 316 14.13 4.41 18.25
CA SER A 316 12.74 4.81 18.09
C SER A 316 12.20 5.28 19.44
N SER A 317 11.71 6.50 19.52
CA SER A 317 10.90 6.99 20.65
C SER A 317 9.48 6.40 20.61
N GLU A 318 9.37 5.12 20.25
CA GLU A 318 8.09 4.43 20.19
C GLU A 318 7.55 4.34 21.62
N SER A 319 6.29 4.75 21.82
CA SER A 319 5.63 4.64 23.11
C SER A 319 5.73 3.20 23.59
N LEU A 320 6.10 3.00 24.85
CA LEU A 320 5.94 1.69 25.48
C LEU A 320 4.48 1.26 25.31
N ILE A 321 4.28 -0.03 25.09
CA ILE A 321 2.95 -0.61 24.98
C ILE A 321 2.34 -0.58 26.38
N GLU A 322 1.39 0.33 26.58
CA GLU A 322 0.66 0.52 27.82
C GLU A 322 -0.77 0.99 27.53
N GLU A 323 -1.65 0.90 28.52
CA GLU A 323 -3.00 1.47 28.42
C GLU A 323 -2.90 2.98 28.14
N GLY A 324 -3.60 3.45 27.12
CA GLY A 324 -3.54 4.84 26.65
C GLY A 324 -2.50 5.11 25.54
N ALA A 325 -1.59 4.18 25.26
CA ALA A 325 -0.62 4.31 24.17
C ALA A 325 -1.32 4.24 22.80
N VAL A 326 -0.72 4.89 21.79
CA VAL A 326 -1.21 4.85 20.40
C VAL A 326 -0.42 3.82 19.61
N VAL A 327 -1.12 2.90 18.97
CA VAL A 327 -0.55 1.89 18.08
C VAL A 327 -0.88 2.18 16.63
N ARG A 328 0.06 1.86 15.74
CA ARG A 328 -0.11 1.97 14.28
C ARG A 328 -0.36 0.61 13.64
N ASN A 329 -0.94 0.61 12.44
CA ASN A 329 -1.12 -0.60 11.65
C ASN A 329 0.21 -1.37 11.50
N ARG A 330 0.15 -2.70 11.68
CA ARG A 330 1.26 -3.67 11.66
C ARG A 330 2.31 -3.52 12.76
N GLN A 331 2.09 -2.66 13.76
CA GLN A 331 2.93 -2.63 14.94
C GLN A 331 2.68 -3.88 15.79
N GLU A 332 3.74 -4.55 16.23
CA GLU A 332 3.64 -5.66 17.18
C GLU A 332 3.28 -5.12 18.57
N ILE A 333 2.31 -5.77 19.22
CA ILE A 333 1.80 -5.37 20.55
C ILE A 333 2.16 -6.44 21.58
N ILE A 334 1.80 -7.70 21.31
CA ILE A 334 1.98 -8.83 22.23
C ILE A 334 2.64 -9.99 21.51
N LYS A 335 3.48 -10.73 22.23
CA LYS A 335 4.01 -12.04 21.85
C LYS A 335 3.41 -13.08 22.78
N LEU A 336 2.92 -14.18 22.21
CA LEU A 336 2.40 -15.34 22.94
C LEU A 336 3.29 -16.56 22.73
N PRO A 337 4.42 -16.68 23.47
CA PRO A 337 5.18 -17.92 23.55
C PRO A 337 4.37 -19.04 24.21
N ASP A 338 4.39 -20.21 23.59
CA ASP A 338 3.88 -21.46 24.14
C ASP A 338 4.88 -22.02 25.17
N THR A 339 4.55 -21.95 26.45
CA THR A 339 5.40 -22.40 27.56
C THR A 339 5.42 -23.92 27.75
N SER A 340 4.54 -24.67 27.07
CA SER A 340 4.49 -26.14 27.19
C SER A 340 5.70 -26.83 26.55
N ARG A 341 6.27 -26.22 25.51
CA ARG A 341 7.41 -26.74 24.77
C ARG A 341 8.47 -25.67 24.65
N MET A 342 9.55 -25.86 25.40
CA MET A 342 10.66 -24.93 25.46
C MET A 342 11.89 -25.52 24.77
N LYS A 343 12.67 -24.65 24.15
CA LYS A 343 13.97 -24.94 23.57
C LYS A 343 15.00 -23.97 24.10
N VAL A 344 16.26 -24.36 24.14
CA VAL A 344 17.37 -23.45 24.43
C VAL A 344 18.07 -23.15 23.12
N THR A 345 18.14 -21.87 22.78
CA THR A 345 18.95 -21.39 21.67
C THR A 345 20.37 -21.17 22.19
N VAL A 346 21.25 -22.11 21.89
CA VAL A 346 22.64 -22.14 22.35
C VAL A 346 23.54 -21.53 21.28
N LYS A 347 24.47 -20.66 21.69
CA LYS A 347 25.43 -20.04 20.77
C LYS A 347 26.73 -20.86 20.77
N VAL A 348 26.89 -21.74 19.78
CA VAL A 348 28.05 -22.63 19.67
C VAL A 348 29.16 -21.95 18.86
N HIS A 349 30.40 -22.00 19.36
CA HIS A 349 31.56 -21.46 18.64
C HIS A 349 31.94 -22.28 17.39
N GLU A 350 32.50 -21.64 16.35
CA GLU A 350 32.95 -22.29 15.10
C GLU A 350 33.91 -23.47 15.33
N SER A 351 34.71 -23.46 16.41
CA SER A 351 35.61 -24.59 16.74
C SER A 351 34.87 -25.88 17.13
N HIS A 352 33.64 -25.77 17.62
CA HIS A 352 32.86 -26.87 18.18
C HIS A 352 31.77 -27.36 17.22
N ILE A 353 31.35 -26.53 16.27
CA ILE A 353 30.21 -26.81 15.38
C ILE A 353 30.38 -28.10 14.57
N ASN A 354 31.60 -28.42 14.14
CA ASN A 354 31.90 -29.63 13.36
C ASN A 354 31.67 -30.93 14.14
N MET A 355 31.65 -30.87 15.47
CA MET A 355 31.48 -32.03 16.34
C MET A 355 30.01 -32.27 16.70
N ILE A 356 29.15 -31.27 16.56
CA ILE A 356 27.75 -31.33 16.97
C ILE A 356 26.88 -31.78 15.79
N ARG A 357 25.97 -32.72 16.06
CA ARG A 357 24.97 -33.21 15.10
C ARG A 357 23.58 -33.18 15.74
N ALA A 358 22.55 -33.09 14.91
CA ALA A 358 21.17 -33.25 15.36
C ALA A 358 20.97 -34.67 15.95
N GLY A 359 20.17 -34.76 17.01
CA GLY A 359 19.88 -35.99 17.74
C GLY A 359 20.84 -36.33 18.88
N LEU A 360 21.89 -35.54 19.11
CA LEU A 360 22.79 -35.77 20.25
C LEU A 360 22.08 -35.48 21.59
N PRO A 361 22.30 -36.31 22.63
CA PRO A 361 21.76 -36.04 23.96
C PRO A 361 22.49 -34.85 24.60
N ALA A 362 21.73 -34.01 25.31
CA ALA A 362 22.22 -32.83 26.00
C ALA A 362 21.57 -32.71 27.37
N PHE A 363 22.26 -32.05 28.30
CA PHE A 363 21.69 -31.64 29.58
C PHE A 363 21.63 -30.12 29.65
N VAL A 364 20.47 -29.59 30.00
CA VAL A 364 20.27 -28.16 30.19
C VAL A 364 20.24 -27.85 31.68
N ILE A 365 20.97 -26.82 32.08
CA ILE A 365 20.96 -26.25 33.42
C ILE A 365 20.50 -24.80 33.28
N LEU A 366 19.42 -24.44 33.97
CA LEU A 366 18.94 -23.07 33.98
C LEU A 366 19.71 -22.27 35.03
N ASP A 367 20.10 -21.04 34.72
CA ASP A 367 20.80 -20.22 35.72
C ASP A 367 19.89 -19.86 36.90
N SER A 368 18.56 -19.87 36.70
CA SER A 368 17.57 -19.74 37.78
C SER A 368 17.49 -20.98 38.70
N MET A 369 17.97 -22.14 38.26
CA MET A 369 17.94 -23.41 39.00
C MET A 369 19.22 -24.22 38.75
N PRO A 370 20.35 -23.85 39.39
CA PRO A 370 21.65 -24.47 39.09
C PRO A 370 21.77 -25.92 39.56
N ASP A 371 20.93 -26.37 40.48
CA ASP A 371 20.99 -27.71 41.08
C ASP A 371 20.23 -28.78 40.28
N THR A 372 19.40 -28.37 39.31
CA THR A 372 18.60 -29.28 38.48
C THR A 372 19.17 -29.39 37.07
N ARG A 373 19.19 -30.61 36.53
CA ARG A 373 19.59 -30.90 35.16
C ARG A 373 18.37 -31.45 34.41
N PHE A 374 18.04 -30.83 33.29
CA PHE A 374 16.95 -31.25 32.43
C PHE A 374 17.50 -32.02 31.23
N ALA A 375 16.94 -33.19 30.95
CA ALA A 375 17.27 -33.96 29.77
C ALA A 375 16.73 -33.26 28.52
N ALA A 376 17.61 -33.15 27.52
CA ALA A 376 17.36 -32.47 26.27
C ALA A 376 18.07 -33.19 25.12
N TYR A 377 17.75 -32.80 23.89
CA TYR A 377 18.49 -33.25 22.71
C TYR A 377 18.68 -32.12 21.72
N VAL A 378 19.72 -32.21 20.91
CA VAL A 378 19.98 -31.23 19.84
C VAL A 378 18.94 -31.46 18.75
N GLU A 379 17.99 -30.54 18.57
CA GLU A 379 16.97 -30.62 17.53
C GLU A 379 17.58 -30.22 16.19
N ARG A 380 18.24 -29.06 16.16
CA ARG A 380 18.78 -28.49 14.92
C ARG A 380 20.03 -27.65 15.19
N VAL A 381 21.01 -27.80 14.30
CA VAL A 381 22.23 -26.99 14.29
C VAL A 381 22.11 -25.96 13.16
N GLY A 382 22.30 -24.68 13.47
CA GLY A 382 22.29 -23.62 12.47
C GLY A 382 23.41 -23.79 11.44
N LEU A 383 23.07 -23.68 10.16
CA LEU A 383 24.04 -23.79 9.06
C LEU A 383 24.82 -22.50 8.81
N LEU A 384 24.26 -21.38 9.25
CA LEU A 384 24.82 -20.04 9.05
C LEU A 384 25.21 -19.44 10.41
N PRO A 385 26.34 -18.70 10.48
CA PRO A 385 26.70 -17.98 11.68
C PRO A 385 25.75 -16.81 11.92
N ASP A 386 25.46 -16.52 13.19
CA ASP A 386 24.61 -15.40 13.58
C ASP A 386 25.27 -14.06 13.21
N THR A 387 24.61 -13.31 12.32
CA THR A 387 25.11 -12.03 11.83
C THR A 387 24.94 -10.89 12.83
N GLN A 388 24.12 -11.04 13.87
CA GLN A 388 23.86 -9.96 14.84
C GLN A 388 25.04 -9.72 15.79
N SER A 389 25.89 -10.71 16.02
CA SER A 389 27.05 -10.59 16.94
C SER A 389 28.25 -9.84 16.31
N ARG A 390 28.17 -9.46 15.01
CA ARG A 390 29.26 -8.82 14.26
C ARG A 390 29.60 -7.40 14.69
N TRP A 391 28.67 -6.71 15.36
CA TRP A 391 28.85 -5.31 15.77
C TRP A 391 29.79 -5.13 16.98
N GLY A 392 30.00 -6.18 17.78
CA GLY A 392 30.84 -6.12 19.00
C GLY A 392 32.15 -6.90 18.93
N ASN A 393 32.22 -7.99 18.16
CA ASN A 393 33.44 -8.80 17.96
C ASN A 393 33.41 -9.50 16.57
N PRO A 394 34.06 -8.95 15.54
CA PRO A 394 33.99 -9.49 14.17
C PRO A 394 34.66 -10.87 14.00
N ASN A 395 35.50 -11.29 14.96
CA ASN A 395 36.23 -12.56 14.92
C ASN A 395 35.51 -13.72 15.61
N LEU A 396 34.39 -13.48 16.31
CA LEU A 396 33.64 -14.52 17.01
C LEU A 396 32.47 -14.98 16.14
N LYS A 397 32.64 -16.08 15.39
CA LYS A 397 31.53 -16.73 14.67
C LYS A 397 30.83 -17.71 15.58
N VAL A 398 29.57 -17.42 15.89
CA VAL A 398 28.70 -18.30 16.66
C VAL A 398 27.58 -18.82 15.76
N TYR A 399 27.23 -20.08 15.97
CA TYR A 399 26.16 -20.76 15.26
C TYR A 399 25.04 -21.05 16.26
N ASN A 400 23.84 -20.57 15.94
CA ASN A 400 22.67 -20.78 16.79
C ASN A 400 22.22 -22.23 16.65
N THR A 401 22.26 -22.97 17.75
CA THR A 401 21.87 -24.38 17.85
C THR A 401 20.65 -24.49 18.76
N ASP A 402 19.58 -25.10 18.25
CA ASP A 402 18.33 -25.30 18.96
C ASP A 402 18.40 -26.64 19.73
N VAL A 403 18.28 -26.57 21.06
CA VAL A 403 18.28 -27.74 21.96
C VAL A 403 16.89 -27.88 22.59
N HIS A 404 16.18 -28.96 22.29
CA HIS A 404 14.82 -29.19 22.76
C HIS A 404 14.82 -29.91 24.12
N ILE A 405 14.10 -29.36 25.10
CA ILE A 405 14.01 -29.94 26.44
C ILE A 405 12.86 -30.96 26.45
N THR A 406 13.17 -32.19 26.87
CA THR A 406 12.18 -33.27 26.92
C THR A 406 11.49 -33.36 28.29
N ASP A 407 12.21 -32.98 29.35
CA ASP A 407 11.68 -33.00 30.70
C ASP A 407 10.67 -31.87 30.92
N PRO A 408 9.61 -32.11 31.72
CA PRO A 408 8.66 -31.05 32.07
C PRO A 408 9.37 -29.99 32.89
N LEU A 409 9.32 -28.75 32.40
CA LEU A 409 9.86 -27.60 33.11
C LEU A 409 8.82 -27.07 34.09
N PRO A 410 9.23 -26.60 35.29
CA PRO A 410 8.38 -25.77 36.13
C PRO A 410 8.07 -24.44 35.42
N ASP A 411 7.20 -23.61 36.00
CA ASP A 411 6.79 -22.30 35.45
C ASP A 411 8.00 -21.34 35.30
N VAL A 412 8.71 -21.47 34.18
CA VAL A 412 9.92 -20.72 33.83
C VAL A 412 9.60 -19.80 32.67
N LYS A 413 9.91 -18.51 32.86
CA LYS A 413 9.69 -17.50 31.83
C LYS A 413 10.67 -17.67 30.67
N PRO A 414 10.23 -17.51 29.41
CA PRO A 414 11.13 -17.39 28.27
C PRO A 414 12.12 -16.24 28.45
N GLY A 415 13.32 -16.38 27.87
CA GLY A 415 14.39 -15.38 27.96
C GLY A 415 15.37 -15.59 29.12
N VAL A 416 15.16 -16.58 29.98
CA VAL A 416 16.11 -16.96 31.04
C VAL A 416 17.39 -17.56 30.44
N SER A 417 18.54 -17.15 30.96
CA SER A 417 19.85 -17.72 30.60
C SER A 417 19.95 -19.19 31.02
N ALA A 418 20.46 -20.01 30.11
CA ALA A 418 20.64 -21.44 30.30
C ALA A 418 22.02 -21.88 29.81
N ARG A 419 22.55 -22.94 30.41
CA ARG A 419 23.77 -23.61 29.97
C ARG A 419 23.40 -25.00 29.46
N ALA A 420 23.82 -25.30 28.24
CA ALA A 420 23.61 -26.60 27.64
C ALA A 420 24.94 -27.36 27.60
N GLU A 421 24.97 -28.52 28.25
CA GLU A 421 26.04 -29.50 28.17
C GLU A 421 25.66 -30.55 27.11
N ILE A 422 26.20 -30.42 25.91
CA ILE A 422 25.93 -31.32 24.78
C ILE A 422 26.92 -32.47 24.82
N ILE A 423 26.44 -33.70 24.82
CA ILE A 423 27.28 -34.91 24.83
C ILE A 423 27.58 -35.29 23.39
N VAL A 424 28.83 -35.08 22.97
CA VAL A 424 29.28 -35.35 21.59
C VAL A 424 29.48 -36.84 21.37
N THR A 425 30.22 -37.50 22.25
CA THR A 425 30.53 -38.93 22.15
C THR A 425 30.87 -39.47 23.53
N ASN A 426 30.43 -40.70 23.81
CA ASN A 426 30.86 -41.49 24.95
C ASN A 426 31.72 -42.65 24.43
N ILE A 427 33.01 -42.63 24.75
CA ILE A 427 33.96 -43.67 24.36
C ILE A 427 34.16 -44.60 25.54
N ALA A 428 33.62 -45.81 25.44
CA ALA A 428 33.88 -46.86 26.43
C ALA A 428 35.31 -47.39 26.30
N ASN A 429 35.96 -47.68 27.43
CA ASN A 429 37.32 -48.25 27.52
C ASN A 429 38.45 -47.40 26.91
N ALA A 430 38.32 -46.07 26.96
CA ALA A 430 39.36 -45.14 26.52
C ALA A 430 40.45 -44.95 27.58
N LEU A 431 41.72 -44.91 27.16
CA LEU A 431 42.82 -44.46 28.01
C LEU A 431 42.77 -42.93 28.06
N SER A 432 42.51 -42.38 29.25
CA SER A 432 42.40 -40.93 29.44
C SER A 432 43.43 -40.43 30.45
N VAL A 433 44.05 -39.30 30.13
CA VAL A 433 45.05 -38.65 30.98
C VAL A 433 44.65 -37.19 31.18
N PRO A 434 44.90 -36.55 32.34
CA PRO A 434 44.62 -35.13 32.52
C PRO A 434 45.34 -34.27 31.47
N ILE A 435 44.66 -33.26 30.91
CA ILE A 435 45.18 -32.43 29.80
C ILE A 435 46.55 -31.79 30.12
N GLN A 436 46.75 -31.42 31.38
CA GLN A 436 48.01 -30.86 31.91
C GLN A 436 49.23 -31.78 31.77
N SER A 437 49.01 -33.08 31.59
CA SER A 437 50.07 -34.09 31.51
C SER A 437 50.62 -34.28 30.10
N VAL A 438 49.91 -33.80 29.08
CA VAL A 438 50.36 -33.85 27.68
C VAL A 438 51.09 -32.55 27.37
N THR A 439 52.36 -32.65 26.99
CA THR A 439 53.16 -31.49 26.55
C THR A 439 53.57 -31.65 25.10
N THR A 440 53.88 -30.53 24.44
CA THR A 440 54.40 -30.54 23.08
C THR A 440 55.92 -30.40 23.13
N HIS A 441 56.65 -31.43 22.72
CA HIS A 441 58.11 -31.41 22.65
C HIS A 441 58.56 -31.62 21.20
N ARG A 442 59.28 -30.65 20.61
CA ARG A 442 59.72 -30.65 19.20
C ARG A 442 58.59 -30.93 18.18
N GLY A 443 57.40 -30.36 18.42
CA GLY A 443 56.25 -30.48 17.52
C GLY A 443 55.46 -31.79 17.62
N ARG A 444 55.85 -32.72 18.49
CA ARG A 444 55.09 -33.94 18.81
C ARG A 444 54.52 -33.87 20.22
N GLN A 445 53.33 -34.43 20.40
CA GLN A 445 52.73 -34.57 21.73
C GLN A 445 53.40 -35.71 22.48
N VAL A 446 53.91 -35.41 23.66
CA VAL A 446 54.63 -36.36 24.52
C VAL A 446 54.06 -36.33 25.93
N VAL A 447 54.10 -37.49 26.56
CA VAL A 447 53.71 -37.70 27.95
C VAL A 447 54.88 -38.31 28.69
N TYR A 448 55.19 -37.81 29.89
CA TYR A 448 56.26 -38.36 30.72
C TYR A 448 55.73 -39.49 31.58
N VAL A 449 56.20 -40.71 31.31
CA VAL A 449 55.87 -41.91 32.09
C VAL A 449 56.95 -42.15 33.12
N LEU A 450 56.55 -42.37 34.38
CA LEU A 450 57.44 -42.64 35.49
C LEU A 450 57.77 -44.13 35.55
N ASN A 451 58.95 -44.52 35.06
CA ASN A 451 59.42 -45.91 35.09
C ASN A 451 60.61 -45.99 36.05
N ARG A 452 60.51 -46.77 37.14
CA ARG A 452 61.55 -46.90 38.18
C ARG A 452 62.08 -45.57 38.77
N GLY A 453 61.24 -44.54 38.82
CA GLY A 453 61.56 -43.23 39.40
C GLY A 453 62.18 -42.22 38.42
N THR A 454 62.48 -42.61 37.18
CA THR A 454 62.95 -41.69 36.13
C THR A 454 61.83 -41.36 35.14
N PRO A 455 61.60 -40.08 34.81
CA PRO A 455 60.62 -39.66 33.81
C PRO A 455 61.14 -39.93 32.40
N GLU A 456 60.47 -40.80 31.65
CA GLU A 456 60.78 -41.08 30.25
C GLU A 456 59.74 -40.42 29.33
N PRO A 457 60.15 -39.56 28.38
CA PRO A 457 59.22 -38.97 27.42
C PRO A 457 58.75 -40.05 26.44
N ARG A 458 57.43 -40.24 26.36
CA ARG A 458 56.82 -41.16 25.41
C ARG A 458 55.95 -40.39 24.42
N PRO A 459 56.16 -40.54 23.11
CA PRO A 459 55.28 -39.94 22.12
C PRO A 459 53.90 -40.57 22.22
N VAL A 460 52.87 -39.74 22.21
CA VAL A 460 51.47 -40.17 22.26
C VAL A 460 50.69 -39.57 21.11
N GLU A 461 49.71 -40.32 20.61
CA GLU A 461 48.73 -39.78 19.67
C GLU A 461 47.49 -39.36 20.47
N PRO A 462 47.23 -38.04 20.60
CA PRO A 462 46.01 -37.57 21.22
C PRO A 462 44.78 -37.97 20.40
N GLY A 463 43.72 -38.33 21.10
CA GLY A 463 42.37 -38.44 20.57
C GLY A 463 41.55 -37.20 20.92
N MET A 464 40.27 -37.43 21.20
CA MET A 464 39.38 -36.36 21.64
C MET A 464 39.75 -35.87 23.05
N TYR A 465 39.50 -34.61 23.34
CA TYR A 465 39.73 -34.02 24.66
C TYR A 465 38.46 -33.37 25.19
N ASN A 466 38.34 -33.33 26.51
CA ASN A 466 37.39 -32.49 27.21
C ASN A 466 38.16 -31.48 28.08
N THR A 467 37.45 -30.69 28.89
CA THR A 467 38.08 -29.63 29.72
C THR A 467 39.12 -30.14 30.73
N ARG A 468 39.08 -31.43 31.11
CA ARG A 468 39.92 -31.98 32.18
C ARG A 468 40.87 -33.08 31.72
N PHE A 469 40.45 -33.91 30.78
CA PHE A 469 41.12 -35.12 30.34
C PHE A 469 41.19 -35.17 28.81
N ILE A 470 42.26 -35.77 28.30
CA ILE A 470 42.50 -36.05 26.89
C ILE A 470 42.59 -37.56 26.69
N GLN A 471 41.90 -38.06 25.67
CA GLN A 471 42.01 -39.45 25.23
C GLN A 471 43.36 -39.67 24.57
N ILE A 472 43.97 -40.83 24.79
CA ILE A 472 45.20 -41.24 24.12
C ILE A 472 44.89 -42.49 23.29
N LEU A 473 45.06 -42.36 21.98
CA LEU A 473 44.77 -43.43 21.01
C LEU A 473 45.88 -44.47 21.00
N SER A 474 47.13 -44.00 21.03
CA SER A 474 48.32 -44.84 21.00
C SER A 474 49.44 -44.23 21.85
N GLY A 475 50.31 -45.09 22.38
CA GLY A 475 51.51 -44.69 23.12
C GLY A 475 51.46 -44.87 24.64
N LEU A 476 50.33 -45.27 25.25
CA LEU A 476 50.29 -45.58 26.70
C LEU A 476 49.59 -46.91 26.98
N ASN A 477 50.00 -47.56 28.05
CA ASN A 477 49.35 -48.75 28.57
C ASN A 477 48.55 -48.43 29.84
N GLU A 478 47.57 -49.28 30.14
CA GLU A 478 46.84 -49.21 31.39
C GLU A 478 47.76 -49.54 32.58
N GLY A 479 47.71 -48.71 33.63
CA GLY A 479 48.60 -48.79 34.79
C GLY A 479 49.88 -47.95 34.70
N ASP A 480 50.18 -47.35 33.54
CA ASP A 480 51.32 -46.43 33.41
C ASP A 480 51.12 -45.20 34.32
N ARG A 481 52.16 -44.78 35.03
CA ARG A 481 52.11 -43.57 35.89
C ARG A 481 52.61 -42.38 35.11
N VAL A 482 51.70 -41.46 34.80
CA VAL A 482 51.99 -40.25 34.03
C VAL A 482 52.18 -39.06 34.95
N LEU A 483 53.16 -38.21 34.66
CA LEU A 483 53.41 -36.97 35.41
C LEU A 483 52.40 -35.88 35.04
N LEU A 484 51.74 -35.29 36.05
CA LEU A 484 50.79 -34.19 35.86
C LEU A 484 51.46 -32.89 35.41
N ALA A 485 52.73 -32.71 35.77
CA ALA A 485 53.56 -31.60 35.35
C ALA A 485 54.86 -32.16 34.77
N PRO A 486 55.26 -31.78 33.55
CA PRO A 486 56.52 -32.22 32.99
C PRO A 486 57.68 -31.70 33.87
N PRO A 487 58.73 -32.51 34.09
CA PRO A 487 59.93 -32.02 34.76
C PRO A 487 60.54 -30.92 33.89
N PHE A 488 60.55 -29.69 34.40
CA PHE A 488 61.30 -28.58 33.80
C PHE A 488 62.80 -28.80 34.05
N ASP A 489 63.40 -29.78 33.39
CA ASP A 489 64.85 -29.92 33.34
C ASP A 489 65.37 -29.43 31.99
N SER A 490 66.19 -28.39 32.07
CA SER A 490 66.81 -27.62 30.99
C SER A 490 67.95 -28.35 30.26
N GLN A 491 67.79 -29.65 30.03
CA GLN A 491 68.72 -30.42 29.20
C GLN A 491 67.93 -31.24 28.18
N GLU A 492 67.78 -30.65 27.00
CA GLU A 492 67.37 -31.36 25.79
C GLU A 492 68.25 -32.60 25.61
N ARG A 493 67.72 -33.79 25.94
CA ARG A 493 68.27 -35.03 25.42
C ARG A 493 67.81 -35.16 23.98
N ASP A 494 68.74 -34.88 23.08
CA ASP A 494 68.62 -35.11 21.66
C ASP A 494 68.29 -36.58 21.37
N LEU A 495 67.04 -36.83 21.00
CA LEU A 495 66.70 -38.02 20.23
C LEU A 495 67.11 -37.74 18.79
N GLU A 496 68.28 -38.25 18.42
CA GLU A 496 68.89 -38.15 17.09
C GLU A 496 67.97 -38.74 16.01
N GLY A 497 67.78 -37.97 14.94
CA GLY A 497 66.97 -38.35 13.77
C GLY A 497 66.40 -37.13 13.05
N SER A 498 67.24 -36.20 12.62
CA SER A 498 66.83 -35.02 11.86
C SER A 498 66.46 -35.38 10.41
N VAL A 499 65.23 -35.08 9.99
CA VAL A 499 64.72 -35.22 8.61
C VAL A 499 64.89 -33.90 7.84
N LEU A 500 65.97 -33.17 8.05
CA LEU A 500 66.23 -31.91 7.34
C LEU A 500 67.58 -31.99 6.64
N THR A 501 67.54 -31.94 5.31
CA THR A 501 68.72 -31.91 4.43
C THR A 501 69.38 -30.53 4.47
N PRO A 502 70.71 -30.42 4.23
CA PRO A 502 71.49 -29.21 4.50
C PRO A 502 71.18 -27.96 3.66
N ASP A 503 70.24 -28.01 2.71
CA ASP A 503 70.02 -26.94 1.74
C ASP A 503 68.88 -25.96 2.08
N GLU A 504 68.13 -26.17 3.17
CA GLU A 504 67.08 -25.22 3.60
C GLU A 504 67.51 -24.34 4.78
N ARG A 505 68.59 -23.57 4.57
CA ARG A 505 68.92 -22.42 5.42
C ARG A 505 68.79 -21.14 4.62
N ALA A 506 67.62 -20.50 4.69
CA ALA A 506 67.46 -19.11 4.27
C ALA A 506 66.47 -18.34 5.17
N ALA A 507 67.04 -17.33 5.85
CA ALA A 507 66.42 -16.12 6.37
C ALA A 507 65.45 -16.21 7.58
N LEU A 508 66.02 -16.41 8.76
CA LEU A 508 65.54 -15.76 9.99
C LEU A 508 66.19 -14.37 10.08
N THR A 509 65.43 -13.31 9.83
CA THR A 509 65.77 -11.95 10.29
C THR A 509 64.53 -11.30 10.89
N ASN A 510 64.36 -11.45 12.19
CA ASN A 510 63.55 -10.53 12.99
C ASN A 510 64.47 -9.42 13.50
N ALA A 511 64.55 -8.33 12.76
CA ALA A 511 65.08 -7.05 13.24
C ALA A 511 63.96 -6.00 13.12
N PRO A 512 63.62 -5.27 14.20
CA PRO A 512 62.55 -4.28 14.16
C PRO A 512 63.04 -3.01 13.43
N ALA A 513 62.42 -2.68 12.29
CA ALA A 513 62.70 -1.46 11.56
C ALA A 513 61.95 -0.26 12.18
N ARG A 514 62.67 0.83 12.43
CA ARG A 514 62.14 2.15 12.80
C ARG A 514 61.33 2.75 11.64
N PRO A 515 60.30 3.59 11.92
CA PRO A 515 59.49 4.18 10.87
C PRO A 515 60.16 5.46 10.38
N ASP A 516 60.51 5.52 9.09
CA ASP A 516 60.78 6.80 8.45
C ASP A 516 60.07 6.94 7.11
N SER A 517 59.46 8.11 7.00
CA SER A 517 58.70 8.75 5.95
C SER A 517 59.06 8.43 4.48
N ARG A 518 58.01 8.04 3.72
CA ARG A 518 57.55 8.52 2.39
C ARG A 518 57.04 7.36 1.51
N PRO A 519 55.78 7.37 1.04
CA PRO A 519 55.32 6.38 0.06
C PRO A 519 55.74 6.81 -1.36
N ARG A 520 56.34 5.88 -2.13
CA ARG A 520 56.33 5.93 -3.60
C ARG A 520 55.19 5.02 -4.11
N PRO A 521 54.47 5.42 -5.18
CA PRO A 521 53.23 4.78 -5.62
C PRO A 521 53.47 3.46 -6.37
N ALA A 522 52.52 2.54 -6.25
CA ALA A 522 52.44 1.32 -7.05
C ALA A 522 51.86 1.60 -8.46
N PRO A 523 52.29 0.85 -9.49
CA PRO A 523 51.71 0.94 -10.83
C PRO A 523 50.44 0.08 -10.99
N GLY A 524 49.35 0.72 -11.46
CA GLY A 524 48.14 0.13 -12.07
C GLY A 524 47.12 -0.49 -11.09
N GLU A 525 45.81 -0.20 -11.10
CA GLU A 525 44.99 0.52 -12.07
C GLU A 525 43.65 0.95 -11.44
N SER A 526 43.33 2.25 -11.62
CA SER A 526 42.06 2.99 -11.61
C SER A 526 40.99 2.79 -10.51
N THR A 527 40.91 3.79 -9.62
CA THR A 527 39.81 4.10 -8.69
C THR A 527 38.89 5.20 -9.26
N ALA A 528 37.58 5.08 -9.03
CA ALA A 528 36.63 6.20 -9.17
C ALA A 528 35.45 6.09 -8.20
N ILE A 529 35.56 6.72 -7.01
CA ILE A 529 34.46 7.38 -6.28
C ILE A 529 35.08 8.50 -5.39
N PRO A 530 34.65 9.77 -5.50
CA PRO A 530 34.97 10.82 -4.52
C PRO A 530 33.74 11.36 -3.75
N GLY A 531 33.93 11.69 -2.47
CA GLY A 531 33.04 12.48 -1.61
C GLY A 531 33.18 12.03 -0.15
N ALA A 532 33.49 12.85 0.87
CA ALA A 532 33.28 14.28 1.07
C ALA A 532 34.25 14.80 2.20
N PRO A 533 33.97 15.90 2.93
CA PRO A 533 34.67 17.19 2.80
C PRO A 533 35.46 17.61 4.05
N GLY A 534 36.27 18.67 3.93
CA GLY A 534 36.78 19.36 5.12
C GLY A 534 37.69 20.56 4.84
N SER A 535 37.19 21.75 5.22
CA SER A 535 37.89 22.90 5.85
C SER A 535 39.07 23.56 5.11
N SER A 536 39.34 24.86 5.22
CA SER A 536 38.64 26.08 5.65
C SER A 536 39.65 27.21 5.39
N LEU A 537 39.12 28.44 5.28
CA LEU A 537 39.79 29.72 5.52
C LEU A 537 40.65 30.38 4.41
N ALA A 538 40.20 31.61 4.16
CA ALA A 538 40.91 32.80 3.73
C ALA A 538 41.12 33.02 2.22
N ALA A 539 40.95 34.21 1.64
CA ALA A 539 40.31 35.45 2.08
C ALA A 539 40.32 36.40 0.86
N ARG A 540 39.24 37.18 0.75
CA ARG A 540 39.10 38.50 0.08
C ARG A 540 38.86 38.60 -1.45
N PRO A 541 38.16 39.69 -1.86
CA PRO A 541 37.27 39.72 -3.03
C PRO A 541 37.69 40.72 -4.13
N GLY A 542 37.11 40.62 -5.33
CA GLY A 542 37.22 41.69 -6.32
C GLY A 542 36.62 41.40 -7.70
N ILE A 543 35.35 41.81 -7.88
CA ILE A 543 34.67 42.53 -9.01
C ILE A 543 34.99 42.17 -10.50
N PRO A 544 34.23 42.67 -11.51
CA PRO A 544 33.40 41.81 -12.37
C PRO A 544 33.74 41.94 -13.87
N GLY A 545 33.04 41.21 -14.74
CA GLY A 545 32.76 41.71 -16.08
C GLY A 545 32.85 40.72 -17.24
N ALA A 546 31.71 40.62 -17.92
CA ALA A 546 31.56 40.73 -19.37
C ALA A 546 32.12 39.61 -20.29
N ASN A 547 31.15 38.91 -20.89
CA ASN A 547 31.04 38.59 -22.32
C ASN A 547 31.98 39.40 -23.24
N PRO A 548 32.49 38.83 -24.35
CA PRO A 548 31.59 38.63 -25.51
C PRO A 548 31.97 37.51 -26.50
N GLY A 549 31.01 37.21 -27.39
CA GLY A 549 31.31 37.14 -28.83
C GLY A 549 31.51 35.77 -29.47
N ALA A 550 30.45 35.28 -30.11
CA ALA A 550 30.47 34.44 -31.32
C ALA A 550 31.32 35.12 -32.43
N PRO A 551 31.77 34.46 -33.54
CA PRO A 551 30.96 33.58 -34.40
C PRO A 551 31.74 32.44 -35.12
N THR A 552 31.05 31.77 -36.06
CA THR A 552 31.53 31.01 -37.24
C THR A 552 31.38 29.48 -37.25
N THR A 553 30.37 29.03 -37.99
CA THR A 553 30.31 27.79 -38.82
C THR A 553 31.07 28.03 -40.15
N PRO A 554 31.26 27.07 -41.10
CA PRO A 554 30.99 25.60 -41.11
C PRO A 554 32.09 24.72 -41.79
N GLY A 555 31.97 23.39 -41.72
CA GLY A 555 32.67 22.41 -42.58
C GLY A 555 32.80 21.03 -41.88
N ALA A 556 31.97 20.02 -42.19
CA ALA A 556 31.97 19.08 -43.32
C ALA A 556 32.91 17.86 -43.16
N ALA A 557 32.35 16.67 -43.49
CA ALA A 557 32.92 15.32 -43.65
C ALA A 557 32.88 14.34 -42.44
N GLY A 558 32.09 13.27 -42.58
CA GLY A 558 32.04 12.07 -41.69
C GLY A 558 33.06 10.99 -42.11
N PRO A 559 32.78 9.67 -42.02
CA PRO A 559 31.81 8.90 -41.22
C PRO A 559 32.49 7.77 -40.38
N GLY A 560 31.79 7.15 -39.42
CA GLY A 560 32.27 5.90 -38.80
C GLY A 560 31.64 5.59 -37.43
N ALA A 561 31.00 4.43 -37.32
CA ALA A 561 30.24 3.93 -36.17
C ALA A 561 31.07 3.75 -34.87
N PRO A 562 30.39 3.57 -33.71
CA PRO A 562 30.48 2.23 -33.11
C PRO A 562 29.17 1.70 -32.49
N GLY A 563 29.21 0.40 -32.22
CA GLY A 563 28.11 -0.46 -31.79
C GLY A 563 27.59 -0.23 -30.36
N ALA A 564 26.38 -0.77 -30.21
CA ALA A 564 25.47 -0.92 -29.06
C ALA A 564 26.06 -1.77 -27.89
N PRO A 565 25.38 -2.07 -26.74
CA PRO A 565 23.91 -2.03 -26.51
C PRO A 565 23.40 -1.63 -25.10
N GLY A 566 22.07 -1.39 -25.00
CA GLY A 566 21.34 -1.45 -23.72
C GLY A 566 20.01 -0.66 -23.63
N ALA A 567 19.03 -0.96 -24.48
CA ALA A 567 17.67 -0.41 -24.45
C ALA A 567 16.74 -1.12 -23.43
N PRO A 568 15.60 -0.49 -23.08
CA PRO A 568 14.33 -1.07 -23.53
C PRO A 568 13.37 -0.02 -24.14
N GLY A 569 12.62 -0.43 -25.17
CA GLY A 569 11.35 0.23 -25.54
C GLY A 569 11.27 0.97 -26.88
N GLY A 570 11.87 0.46 -27.96
CA GLY A 570 11.74 1.04 -29.32
C GLY A 570 10.60 0.47 -30.18
N ALA A 571 9.76 -0.43 -29.65
CA ALA A 571 8.79 -1.17 -30.45
C ALA A 571 7.48 -0.40 -30.75
N ASP A 572 7.11 0.59 -29.93
CA ASP A 572 5.76 1.17 -30.02
C ASP A 572 5.65 2.38 -30.97
N PHE A 573 6.75 3.09 -31.23
CA PHE A 573 6.73 4.30 -32.07
C PHE A 573 6.78 3.98 -33.58
N GLN A 574 7.55 2.97 -34.00
CA GLN A 574 7.61 2.53 -35.40
C GLN A 574 6.32 1.82 -35.85
N ALA A 575 5.68 1.08 -34.94
CA ALA A 575 4.38 0.48 -35.21
C ALA A 575 3.29 1.54 -35.41
N LEU A 576 3.38 2.66 -34.69
CA LEU A 576 2.46 3.77 -34.81
C LEU A 576 2.63 4.54 -36.13
N ILE A 577 3.87 4.73 -36.61
CA ILE A 577 4.12 5.40 -37.89
C ILE A 577 3.57 4.59 -39.08
N ARG A 578 3.82 3.26 -39.11
CA ARG A 578 3.28 2.37 -40.16
C ARG A 578 1.75 2.32 -40.23
N GLN A 579 1.07 2.74 -39.17
CA GLN A 579 -0.40 2.77 -39.15
C GLN A 579 -0.97 3.97 -39.92
N TYR A 580 -0.20 5.05 -40.08
CA TYR A 580 -0.63 6.29 -40.71
C TYR A 580 0.12 6.63 -42.00
N ASP A 581 1.22 5.93 -42.28
CA ASP A 581 1.97 5.92 -43.54
C ASP A 581 1.20 5.09 -44.59
N ARG A 582 0.45 5.78 -45.45
CA ARG A 582 -0.53 5.20 -46.37
C ARG A 582 0.07 4.89 -47.74
N ASP A 583 1.14 5.59 -48.09
CA ASP A 583 1.93 5.38 -49.31
C ASP A 583 3.12 4.43 -49.09
N GLY A 584 3.49 4.13 -47.84
CA GLY A 584 4.41 3.07 -47.44
C GLY A 584 5.87 3.43 -47.61
N ASP A 585 6.20 4.73 -47.64
CA ASP A 585 7.54 5.23 -47.91
C ASP A 585 8.41 5.38 -46.64
N GLY A 586 7.83 5.16 -45.46
CA GLY A 586 8.47 5.22 -44.15
C GLY A 586 8.57 6.63 -43.57
N GLN A 587 7.99 7.65 -44.20
CA GLN A 587 7.99 9.04 -43.74
C GLN A 587 6.61 9.69 -43.92
N LEU A 588 6.00 10.12 -42.81
CA LEU A 588 4.71 10.80 -42.87
C LEU A 588 4.82 12.14 -43.63
N ASN A 589 4.10 12.22 -44.74
CA ASN A 589 3.88 13.46 -45.48
C ASN A 589 2.95 14.41 -44.70
N ASP A 590 2.73 15.63 -45.20
CA ASP A 590 2.01 16.66 -44.45
C ASP A 590 0.53 16.29 -44.17
N GLU A 591 -0.13 15.61 -45.11
CA GLU A 591 -1.52 15.12 -44.93
C GLU A 591 -1.59 13.97 -43.90
N GLU A 592 -0.63 13.06 -43.93
CA GLU A 592 -0.56 11.93 -42.99
C GLU A 592 -0.15 12.35 -41.58
N ARG A 593 0.70 13.37 -41.45
CA ARG A 593 1.00 14.01 -40.16
C ARG A 593 -0.22 14.70 -39.58
N GLU A 594 -1.05 15.29 -40.43
CA GLU A 594 -2.29 15.92 -40.00
C GLU A 594 -3.31 14.86 -39.56
N ALA A 595 -3.42 13.72 -40.26
CA ALA A 595 -4.23 12.58 -39.85
C ALA A 595 -3.75 11.94 -38.53
N MET A 596 -2.43 11.80 -38.35
CA MET A 596 -1.82 11.30 -37.10
C MET A 596 -2.05 12.30 -35.95
N ARG A 597 -1.90 13.61 -36.20
CA ARG A 597 -2.21 14.66 -35.20
C ARG A 597 -3.69 14.68 -34.86
N ALA A 598 -4.58 14.54 -35.83
CA ALA A 598 -6.02 14.50 -35.60
C ALA A 598 -6.42 13.25 -34.81
N ALA A 599 -5.82 12.09 -35.09
CA ALA A 599 -6.07 10.85 -34.35
C ALA A 599 -5.48 10.89 -32.93
N MET A 600 -4.31 11.50 -32.75
CA MET A 600 -3.71 11.70 -31.43
C MET A 600 -4.50 12.74 -30.63
N ALA A 601 -4.92 13.83 -31.27
CA ALA A 601 -5.83 14.82 -30.69
C ALA A 601 -7.19 14.19 -30.33
N ALA A 602 -7.74 13.27 -31.13
CA ALA A 602 -8.96 12.54 -30.79
C ALA A 602 -8.75 11.52 -29.65
N ARG A 603 -7.56 10.93 -29.53
CA ARG A 603 -7.19 10.06 -28.39
C ARG A 603 -7.03 10.83 -27.08
N PHE A 604 -6.48 12.04 -27.14
CA PHE A 604 -6.34 12.93 -25.98
C PHE A 604 -7.64 13.73 -25.69
N ALA A 605 -8.44 14.05 -26.71
CA ALA A 605 -9.77 14.66 -26.58
C ALA A 605 -10.88 13.63 -26.25
N GLY A 606 -10.60 12.33 -26.38
CA GLY A 606 -11.40 11.24 -25.82
C GLY A 606 -11.44 11.23 -24.28
N GLN A 607 -10.72 12.16 -23.65
CA GLN A 607 -10.82 12.48 -22.23
C GLN A 607 -11.24 13.95 -21.98
N ALA A 608 -11.98 14.55 -22.92
CA ALA A 608 -12.86 15.71 -22.70
C ALA A 608 -13.69 15.97 -23.97
N GLN A 609 -14.92 15.43 -24.00
CA GLN A 609 -15.82 15.58 -25.15
C GLN A 609 -16.60 16.89 -25.07
N PRO A 610 -16.63 17.72 -26.13
CA PRO A 610 -17.54 18.86 -26.24
C PRO A 610 -18.81 18.48 -27.02
N ARG A 611 -19.94 19.10 -26.69
CA ARG A 611 -21.10 19.22 -27.58
C ARG A 611 -21.42 20.70 -27.78
N GLY A 612 -21.61 21.09 -29.03
CA GLY A 612 -21.91 22.44 -29.46
C GLY A 612 -23.39 22.85 -29.33
N ALA A 613 -23.57 24.17 -29.48
CA ALA A 613 -24.68 24.95 -30.06
C ALA A 613 -25.78 24.15 -30.80
N ASP A 614 -27.10 24.41 -30.72
CA ASP A 614 -27.84 25.67 -30.58
C ASP A 614 -29.27 25.49 -29.99
N ALA A 615 -29.81 26.60 -29.49
CA ALA A 615 -31.22 27.03 -29.43
C ALA A 615 -32.20 26.56 -28.31
N GLN A 616 -32.34 27.48 -27.34
CA GLN A 616 -33.59 28.05 -26.78
C GLN A 616 -34.58 27.18 -25.97
N ALA A 617 -34.53 27.38 -24.64
CA ALA A 617 -35.54 28.10 -23.84
C ALA A 617 -35.96 27.39 -22.54
N ALA A 618 -35.88 28.20 -21.47
CA ALA A 618 -36.63 28.14 -20.21
C ALA A 618 -36.08 27.31 -19.01
N GLN A 619 -35.54 28.09 -18.06
CA GLN A 619 -35.74 28.04 -16.60
C GLN A 619 -34.82 27.11 -15.77
N GLY A 620 -33.86 27.74 -15.06
CA GLY A 620 -32.96 27.13 -14.05
C GLY A 620 -33.55 27.08 -12.63
N PRO A 621 -32.75 27.26 -11.55
CA PRO A 621 -31.29 27.10 -11.38
C PRO A 621 -30.92 26.21 -10.17
N GLY A 622 -29.65 25.78 -10.05
CA GLY A 622 -29.15 25.24 -8.77
C GLY A 622 -27.80 24.50 -8.78
N SER A 623 -26.73 25.22 -8.41
CA SER A 623 -25.56 24.83 -7.56
C SER A 623 -24.83 23.48 -7.80
N ALA A 624 -23.55 23.51 -8.24
CA ALA A 624 -22.31 23.41 -7.41
C ALA A 624 -22.03 21.97 -6.90
N GLN A 625 -20.84 21.35 -6.90
CA GLN A 625 -19.44 21.79 -6.75
C GLN A 625 -18.52 20.56 -7.04
N GLY A 626 -17.27 20.77 -7.47
CA GLY A 626 -16.23 19.73 -7.59
C GLY A 626 -15.21 19.72 -6.44
N PRO A 627 -14.18 18.85 -6.50
CA PRO A 627 -12.82 19.23 -6.09
C PRO A 627 -11.76 18.74 -7.11
N GLY A 628 -10.54 19.31 -7.24
CA GLY A 628 -9.84 20.13 -6.27
C GLY A 628 -8.57 20.86 -6.78
N ALA A 629 -7.90 21.38 -5.76
CA ALA A 629 -6.78 22.31 -5.60
C ALA A 629 -5.64 22.40 -6.64
N GLY A 630 -5.14 23.65 -6.78
CA GLY A 630 -3.79 23.97 -7.27
C GLY A 630 -3.60 25.49 -7.46
N GLN A 631 -3.23 26.20 -6.39
CA GLN A 631 -3.13 27.66 -6.31
C GLN A 631 -2.11 28.29 -7.28
N GLY A 632 -2.59 29.23 -8.09
CA GLY A 632 -1.83 30.32 -8.70
C GLY A 632 -2.77 31.50 -8.91
N GLY A 633 -2.57 32.62 -8.20
CA GLY A 633 -3.47 33.78 -8.25
C GLY A 633 -3.62 34.36 -9.67
N PRO A 634 -4.83 34.73 -10.12
CA PRO A 634 -5.07 35.08 -11.51
C PRO A 634 -4.56 36.49 -11.85
N ARG A 635 -3.75 36.57 -12.91
CA ARG A 635 -3.56 37.80 -13.68
C ARG A 635 -4.83 38.02 -14.49
N PHE A 636 -5.63 39.02 -14.14
CA PHE A 636 -6.88 39.32 -14.83
C PHE A 636 -6.60 39.84 -16.24
N ASN A 637 -7.07 39.11 -17.26
CA ASN A 637 -7.01 39.54 -18.66
C ASN A 637 -8.05 40.65 -18.88
N ARG A 638 -7.59 41.82 -19.34
CA ARG A 638 -8.44 42.99 -19.61
C ARG A 638 -9.54 42.67 -20.63
N GLU A 639 -9.28 41.76 -21.57
CA GLU A 639 -10.21 41.38 -22.63
C GLU A 639 -11.43 40.60 -22.13
N GLU A 640 -11.28 39.72 -21.13
CA GLU A 640 -12.43 38.99 -20.55
C GLU A 640 -13.33 39.93 -19.73
N MET A 641 -12.74 40.94 -19.09
CA MET A 641 -13.45 41.92 -18.27
C MET A 641 -14.29 42.88 -19.12
N LEU A 642 -13.74 43.34 -20.25
CA LEU A 642 -14.49 44.15 -21.20
C LEU A 642 -15.68 43.35 -21.73
N ARG A 643 -15.46 42.13 -22.21
CA ARG A 643 -16.52 41.28 -22.78
C ARG A 643 -17.67 40.94 -21.82
N GLN A 644 -17.45 41.03 -20.51
CA GLN A 644 -18.46 40.72 -19.50
C GLN A 644 -19.27 41.95 -19.04
N PHE A 645 -18.70 43.15 -19.14
CA PHE A 645 -19.29 44.37 -18.55
C PHE A 645 -19.58 45.48 -19.55
N ASP A 646 -18.98 45.44 -20.75
CA ASP A 646 -19.27 46.29 -21.91
C ASP A 646 -20.55 45.79 -22.58
N LYS A 647 -21.70 46.37 -22.19
CA LYS A 647 -23.02 45.98 -22.68
C LYS A 647 -23.38 46.66 -23.99
N ASP A 648 -22.82 47.83 -24.26
CA ASP A 648 -23.03 48.58 -25.50
C ASP A 648 -22.06 48.17 -26.62
N GLY A 649 -20.99 47.44 -26.30
CA GLY A 649 -20.10 46.76 -27.24
C GLY A 649 -19.10 47.68 -27.91
N ASP A 650 -18.75 48.79 -27.27
CA ASP A 650 -17.93 49.86 -27.84
C ASP A 650 -16.42 49.73 -27.52
N GLY A 651 -16.06 48.78 -26.64
CA GLY A 651 -14.68 48.47 -26.26
C GLY A 651 -14.16 49.26 -25.06
N GLU A 652 -14.94 50.17 -24.45
CA GLU A 652 -14.57 50.96 -23.28
C GLU A 652 -15.69 51.02 -22.22
N LEU A 653 -15.37 50.72 -20.95
CA LEU A 653 -16.40 50.76 -19.90
C LEU A 653 -16.84 52.19 -19.56
N ASN A 654 -18.13 52.48 -19.79
CA ASN A 654 -18.74 53.72 -19.37
C ASN A 654 -18.92 53.79 -17.83
N GLU A 655 -19.33 54.95 -17.32
CA GLU A 655 -19.33 55.22 -15.87
C GLU A 655 -20.31 54.31 -15.09
N GLU A 656 -21.41 53.90 -15.71
CA GLU A 656 -22.40 52.98 -15.13
C GLU A 656 -21.91 51.53 -15.12
N GLU A 657 -21.29 51.08 -16.21
CA GLU A 657 -20.72 49.73 -16.32
C GLU A 657 -19.51 49.53 -15.40
N ARG A 658 -18.72 50.59 -15.23
CA ARG A 658 -17.59 50.61 -14.31
C ARG A 658 -18.04 50.59 -12.85
N ALA A 659 -19.21 51.15 -12.55
CA ALA A 659 -19.85 51.03 -11.23
C ALA A 659 -20.38 49.61 -11.00
N ALA A 660 -21.01 48.99 -12.00
CA ALA A 660 -21.48 47.60 -11.95
C ALA A 660 -20.31 46.61 -11.76
N MET A 661 -19.19 46.83 -12.45
CA MET A 661 -17.95 46.06 -12.30
C MET A 661 -17.38 46.17 -10.87
N ARG A 662 -17.35 47.38 -10.29
CA ARG A 662 -16.87 47.57 -8.90
C ARG A 662 -17.78 46.90 -7.88
N GLN A 663 -19.09 46.88 -8.12
CA GLN A 663 -20.06 46.23 -7.26
C GLN A 663 -19.96 44.69 -7.34
N ALA A 664 -19.70 44.15 -8.53
CA ALA A 664 -19.47 42.71 -8.74
C ALA A 664 -18.14 42.21 -8.13
N LEU A 665 -17.10 43.05 -8.10
CA LEU A 665 -15.79 42.73 -7.51
C LEU A 665 -15.70 43.07 -6.01
N GLY A 666 -16.72 43.73 -5.44
CA GLY A 666 -16.69 44.30 -4.10
C GLY A 666 -17.87 43.88 -3.23
N GLY A 667 -17.95 42.61 -2.85
CA GLY A 667 -18.96 42.11 -1.91
C GLY A 667 -18.41 41.06 -0.96
N GLY A 668 -18.02 41.45 0.27
CA GLY A 668 -17.78 40.49 1.35
C GLY A 668 -16.74 40.88 2.40
N ARG A 669 -16.92 42.00 3.12
CA ARG A 669 -16.44 42.13 4.51
C ARG A 669 -17.39 43.02 5.32
N ASN A 670 -18.42 42.42 5.90
CA ASN A 670 -19.05 42.95 7.10
C ASN A 670 -18.57 42.10 8.27
N ARG A 671 -17.83 42.73 9.19
CA ARG A 671 -17.41 42.16 10.47
C ARG A 671 -18.14 42.96 11.55
N GLU A 672 -18.99 42.27 12.29
CA GLU A 672 -19.64 42.79 13.48
C GLU A 672 -18.62 43.21 14.56
N GLY A 673 -18.99 44.21 15.35
CA GLY A 673 -18.58 44.33 16.75
C GLY A 673 -17.22 44.97 17.03
N GLY A 674 -17.20 46.29 17.25
CA GLY A 674 -16.05 47.00 17.80
C GLY A 674 -16.36 48.46 18.05
N GLY A 675 -16.96 48.74 19.22
CA GLY A 675 -17.29 50.10 19.65
C GLY A 675 -16.05 50.96 19.94
N GLY A 676 -16.24 52.28 19.88
CA GLY A 676 -15.25 53.25 20.33
C GLY A 676 -15.29 54.60 19.62
N GLY A 677 -16.46 55.26 19.61
CA GLY A 677 -16.56 56.68 19.23
C GLY A 677 -16.16 57.58 20.40
N GLY A 678 -15.22 58.49 20.16
CA GLY A 678 -14.78 59.48 21.14
C GLY A 678 -15.72 60.67 21.27
N GLY A 679 -15.84 61.15 22.52
CA GLY A 679 -15.85 62.57 22.91
C GLY A 679 -17.07 63.43 22.57
N GLY A 680 -17.78 63.90 23.60
CA GLY A 680 -18.70 65.03 23.45
C GLY A 680 -19.61 65.27 24.65
N PHE A 681 -19.25 66.27 25.46
CA PHE A 681 -19.87 66.75 26.69
C PHE A 681 -21.34 67.23 26.60
N GLY A 682 -22.00 67.20 27.78
CA GLY A 682 -23.09 68.09 28.20
C GLY A 682 -24.48 67.47 28.06
N GLY A 683 -25.38 67.46 29.04
CA GLY A 683 -25.47 68.13 30.33
C GLY A 683 -26.95 68.41 30.63
N GLY A 684 -27.45 67.91 31.77
CA GLY A 684 -28.58 68.51 32.49
C GLY A 684 -30.02 68.15 32.09
N GLY A 685 -30.85 67.90 33.12
CA GLY A 685 -32.17 68.54 33.18
C GLY A 685 -33.42 67.65 33.14
N ALA A 686 -33.84 67.23 34.33
CA ALA A 686 -35.22 67.15 34.84
C ALA A 686 -36.46 67.28 33.89
N GLY A 687 -37.42 66.37 34.08
CA GLY A 687 -38.81 66.74 34.37
C GLY A 687 -39.90 66.37 33.34
N PRO A 688 -41.17 66.18 33.78
CA PRO A 688 -42.18 65.33 33.11
C PRO A 688 -43.41 66.11 32.56
N ARG A 689 -44.31 65.43 31.81
CA ARG A 689 -45.80 65.64 31.67
C ARG A 689 -46.35 65.14 30.32
N GLU A 690 -47.31 64.21 30.29
CA GLU A 690 -48.79 64.34 30.29
C GLU A 690 -49.46 64.50 28.91
N GLY A 691 -50.56 63.75 28.73
CA GLY A 691 -51.65 63.99 27.77
C GLY A 691 -51.74 62.93 26.66
N GLY A 692 -52.81 62.17 26.44
CA GLY A 692 -54.14 62.13 27.04
C GLY A 692 -55.11 61.40 26.09
N GLY A 693 -56.25 60.94 26.61
CA GLY A 693 -57.48 60.82 25.80
C GLY A 693 -58.02 59.42 25.46
N GLY A 694 -58.75 58.82 26.41
CA GLY A 694 -60.18 58.47 26.28
C GLY A 694 -60.67 57.47 25.22
N GLY A 695 -61.37 56.41 25.67
CA GLY A 695 -62.36 55.69 24.84
C GLY A 695 -62.64 54.24 25.24
N ARG A 696 -63.54 54.02 26.21
CA ARG A 696 -64.33 52.78 26.42
C ARG A 696 -65.78 53.11 26.00
N PRO A 697 -66.64 52.17 25.54
CA PRO A 697 -67.17 51.12 26.44
C PRO A 697 -67.72 49.81 25.80
N GLY A 698 -68.08 48.88 26.69
CA GLY A 698 -69.08 47.81 26.48
C GLY A 698 -68.49 46.45 26.10
N GLY A 699 -68.79 45.33 26.75
CA GLY A 699 -69.68 45.01 27.87
C GLY A 699 -70.03 43.51 27.84
N ARG A 700 -69.97 42.86 29.01
CA ARG A 700 -70.59 41.56 29.42
C ARG A 700 -70.19 40.27 28.67
N ALA A 701 -69.57 39.30 29.36
CA ALA A 701 -70.18 38.21 30.18
C ALA A 701 -70.80 37.13 29.26
N GLU A 702 -70.50 35.83 29.33
CA GLU A 702 -70.52 34.92 30.49
C GLU A 702 -69.58 33.70 30.28
N ARG A 703 -69.29 33.01 31.39
CA ARG A 703 -68.56 31.72 31.54
C ARG A 703 -69.54 30.52 31.40
N PRO A 704 -69.23 29.30 31.91
CA PRO A 704 -68.40 28.17 31.43
C PRO A 704 -69.30 26.90 31.30
N PRO A 705 -68.91 25.67 31.72
CA PRO A 705 -67.80 24.76 31.37
C PRO A 705 -68.29 23.41 30.76
N GLU A 706 -67.38 22.67 30.12
CA GLU A 706 -67.06 21.24 30.40
C GLU A 706 -65.72 20.87 29.76
#